data_AF-A0A368MHW5-F1
#
_entry.id   AF-A0A368MHW5-F1
#
_cell.length_a   1.000
_cell.length_b   1.000
_cell.length_c   1.000
_cell.angle_alpha   90.00
_cell.angle_beta   90.00
_cell.angle_gamma   90.00
#
_symmetry.space_group_name_H-M   'P 1'
#
loop_
_entity.id
_entity.type
_entity.pdbx_description
1 polymer ?
#
loop_
_entity_poly.entity_id
_entity_poly.type
_entity_poly.pdbx_seq_one_letter_code
_entity_poly.pdbx_strand_id
1 'polypeptide(L)'
;MAQKIAFGVGMFANQMFPAILGIFMVVLVQDLGFPGWMWSLIYFFPRIFDSITDPIMGFISDNTKSKWGRRRQYVLIGGVIMGVAYIFMWQLFKENTLEFNFWYFFIWSIVFYLGLTFFSVPYVAMGYEMSDDFHERTNIMAIAQWIGQWAWVIAPWFWVIMYDPEWFPSADVAVRELAIWVAIPCAICAIVPAIFIKSESTLEKKYEPLNLSNIGNSLLSIFLSFKDAFSISEFRKLCFSTFLIFNAFNTVASLTFFVIVYKLFNGDADASGIWVSLFGCLGALGTTFIVIPIVTKMSKFYGKKKAFMISQSISIIGYVLLYFLFIPGKPWLYIIALPFFSFGIGSLFTIMMSMTADVIDIDELNSGLRREGIFGAIYWWMVKVGFAIAGALSGVIIAIVGFNPDVLASEQESAVNGLHLFFCFFPMAGTILAMYIMKDYSIDENRANEIREQLKKRKINTTEVVSVYKIGQLHNFTSVKINDRLASDQNFRLMPKAKQLELFNATLDEGLYGLCFSPYREDQNIGDVLTEDQIRERMDIIKPYTKWVRSFSCRDGNDYIPKIAKSKGLNTMVGAWIGDNAEENDKEIAALIKMAKEGLVDIAVIGNETLMRNDLNEEEILNYLAKVKQELPQIQIGYVDAYYQFIQRPKLVDTCDLILINCYPFWEGGKIEFASNYISEMYKATESIANGKPIIITETGWPNRGTNVGDALPSNTNAMEYFVNVNSWAKAKNIPLFYFSSFDESWKVHHEGDVGARWGLWDKNEQLKFK
;
A
#
# COMPACT_ATOMS: atom_id res chain seq x y z
N MET A 1 17.55 20.88 -6.16
CA MET A 1 16.94 21.71 -7.23
C MET A 1 16.77 20.94 -8.54
N ALA A 2 17.84 20.42 -9.16
CA ALA A 2 17.78 19.75 -10.48
C ALA A 2 16.71 18.64 -10.59
N GLN A 3 16.60 17.73 -9.61
CA GLN A 3 15.59 16.66 -9.64
C GLN A 3 14.15 17.19 -9.58
N LYS A 4 13.90 18.32 -8.89
CA LYS A 4 12.57 18.94 -8.82
C LYS A 4 12.17 19.55 -10.16
N ILE A 5 13.12 20.18 -10.85
CA ILE A 5 12.91 20.71 -12.20
C ILE A 5 12.64 19.56 -13.16
N ALA A 6 13.44 18.49 -13.12
CA ALA A 6 13.20 17.30 -13.94
C ALA A 6 11.82 16.69 -13.71
N PHE A 7 11.40 16.58 -12.44
CA PHE A 7 10.04 16.16 -12.09
C PHE A 7 8.99 17.11 -12.67
N GLY A 8 9.17 18.43 -12.56
CA GLY A 8 8.23 19.41 -13.11
C GLY A 8 8.15 19.44 -14.64
N VAL A 9 9.25 19.17 -15.35
CA VAL A 9 9.23 18.98 -16.82
C VAL A 9 8.36 17.78 -17.20
N GLY A 10 8.39 16.70 -16.41
CA GLY A 10 7.44 15.60 -16.55
C GLY A 10 6.00 16.03 -16.29
N MET A 11 5.75 16.93 -15.33
CA MET A 11 4.41 17.43 -15.01
C MET A 11 3.83 18.22 -16.19
N PHE A 12 4.67 19.01 -16.87
CA PHE A 12 4.29 19.70 -18.09
C PHE A 12 3.78 18.71 -19.15
N ALA A 13 4.52 17.65 -19.45
CA ALA A 13 4.05 16.62 -20.38
C ALA A 13 2.74 15.96 -19.89
N ASN A 14 2.66 15.62 -18.59
CA ASN A 14 1.49 14.99 -17.98
C ASN A 14 0.21 15.83 -18.10
N GLN A 15 0.33 17.15 -18.13
CA GLN A 15 -0.82 18.05 -18.28
C GLN A 15 -1.05 18.50 -19.74
N MET A 16 0.01 18.64 -20.53
CA MET A 16 -0.05 19.15 -21.90
C MET A 16 -0.76 18.19 -22.85
N PHE A 17 -0.49 16.88 -22.76
CA PHE A 17 -1.17 15.89 -23.58
C PHE A 17 -2.70 15.90 -23.38
N PRO A 18 -3.24 15.80 -22.16
CA PRO A 18 -4.69 15.93 -21.94
C PRO A 18 -5.26 17.31 -22.30
N ALA A 19 -4.53 18.40 -22.04
CA ALA A 19 -5.00 19.75 -22.33
C ALA A 19 -5.22 19.96 -23.83
N ILE A 20 -4.25 19.56 -24.67
CA ILE A 20 -4.36 19.69 -26.13
C ILE A 20 -5.32 18.66 -26.70
N LEU A 21 -5.36 17.43 -26.16
CA LEU A 21 -6.37 16.44 -26.54
C LEU A 21 -7.79 17.01 -26.40
N GLY A 22 -8.08 17.72 -25.31
CA GLY A 22 -9.38 18.38 -25.11
C GLY A 22 -9.72 19.42 -26.19
N ILE A 23 -8.71 20.12 -26.73
CA ILE A 23 -8.87 21.11 -27.81
C ILE A 23 -9.06 20.42 -29.16
N PHE A 24 -8.16 19.50 -29.53
CA PHE A 24 -8.17 18.85 -30.84
C PHE A 24 -9.41 17.98 -31.07
N MET A 25 -9.97 17.43 -30.00
CA MET A 25 -11.15 16.58 -30.06
C MET A 25 -12.34 17.28 -30.76
N VAL A 26 -12.49 18.61 -30.66
CA VAL A 26 -13.58 19.32 -31.37
C VAL A 26 -13.57 19.09 -32.89
N VAL A 27 -12.39 18.94 -33.50
CA VAL A 27 -12.23 18.70 -34.95
C VAL A 27 -12.85 17.37 -35.40
N LEU A 28 -12.92 16.37 -34.52
CA LEU A 28 -13.59 15.10 -34.84
C LEU A 28 -15.06 15.32 -35.19
N VAL A 29 -15.73 16.23 -34.48
CA VAL A 29 -17.15 16.52 -34.67
C VAL A 29 -17.35 17.58 -35.76
N GLN A 30 -16.66 18.72 -35.65
CA GLN A 30 -16.91 19.88 -36.53
C GLN A 30 -16.38 19.69 -37.94
N ASP A 31 -15.21 19.08 -38.11
CA ASP A 31 -14.53 18.98 -39.41
C ASP A 31 -14.62 17.58 -40.03
N LEU A 32 -14.56 16.54 -39.21
CA LEU A 32 -14.58 15.14 -39.65
C LEU A 32 -15.97 14.49 -39.56
N GLY A 33 -16.96 15.21 -39.01
CA GLY A 33 -18.37 14.81 -39.05
C GLY A 33 -18.74 13.63 -38.16
N PHE A 34 -17.99 13.38 -37.08
CA PHE A 34 -18.29 12.28 -36.16
C PHE A 34 -19.64 12.55 -35.47
N PRO A 35 -20.64 11.66 -35.60
CA PRO A 35 -21.90 11.81 -34.90
C PRO A 35 -21.69 11.69 -33.38
N GLY A 36 -22.61 12.28 -32.61
CA GLY A 36 -22.48 12.37 -31.15
C GLY A 36 -22.28 11.03 -30.42
N TRP A 37 -22.77 9.92 -30.97
CA TRP A 37 -22.55 8.58 -30.39
C TRP A 37 -21.10 8.10 -30.58
N MET A 38 -20.46 8.36 -31.72
CA MET A 38 -19.04 8.03 -31.95
C MET A 38 -18.15 8.84 -31.02
N TRP A 39 -18.43 10.13 -30.90
CA TRP A 39 -17.79 11.02 -29.94
C TRP A 39 -17.89 10.48 -28.51
N SER A 40 -19.10 10.07 -28.09
CA SER A 40 -19.35 9.53 -26.76
C SER A 40 -18.53 8.27 -26.50
N LEU A 41 -18.42 7.36 -27.48
CA LEU A 41 -17.62 6.14 -27.35
C LEU A 41 -16.13 6.46 -27.20
N ILE A 42 -15.58 7.36 -28.03
CA ILE A 42 -14.17 7.78 -27.97
C ILE A 42 -13.85 8.49 -26.65
N TYR A 43 -14.79 9.23 -26.10
CA TYR A 43 -14.57 9.92 -24.84
C TYR A 43 -14.66 8.97 -23.63
N PHE A 44 -15.57 8.00 -23.67
CA PHE A 44 -15.92 7.14 -22.53
C PHE A 44 -15.04 5.90 -22.42
N PHE A 45 -14.89 5.11 -23.49
CA PHE A 45 -14.23 3.80 -23.42
C PHE A 45 -12.74 3.88 -23.08
N PRO A 46 -11.93 4.73 -23.74
CA PRO A 46 -10.52 4.86 -23.39
C PRO A 46 -10.29 5.31 -21.94
N ARG A 47 -11.20 6.11 -21.38
CA ARG A 47 -11.16 6.53 -19.97
C ARG A 47 -11.47 5.39 -19.01
N ILE A 48 -12.44 4.53 -19.32
CA ILE A 48 -12.68 3.31 -18.53
C ILE A 48 -11.46 2.40 -18.59
N PHE A 49 -10.92 2.19 -19.79
CA PHE A 49 -9.73 1.36 -19.98
C PHE A 49 -8.57 1.86 -19.09
N ASP A 50 -8.28 3.16 -19.14
CA ASP A 50 -7.29 3.85 -18.31
C ASP A 50 -7.57 3.68 -16.80
N SER A 51 -8.84 3.78 -16.38
CA SER A 51 -9.25 3.57 -14.98
C SER A 51 -9.00 2.14 -14.48
N ILE A 52 -8.99 1.14 -15.36
CA ILE A 52 -8.70 -0.25 -15.01
C ILE A 52 -7.20 -0.50 -15.03
N THR A 53 -6.48 0.03 -16.02
CA THR A 53 -5.04 -0.17 -16.17
C THR A 53 -4.22 0.57 -15.11
N ASP A 54 -4.71 1.70 -14.59
CA ASP A 54 -4.00 2.51 -13.59
C ASP A 54 -3.68 1.76 -12.29
N PRO A 55 -4.65 1.15 -11.56
CA PRO A 55 -4.34 0.37 -10.36
C PRO A 55 -3.42 -0.82 -10.63
N ILE A 56 -3.58 -1.48 -11.79
CA ILE A 56 -2.73 -2.59 -12.22
C ILE A 56 -1.29 -2.09 -12.38
N MET A 57 -1.09 -0.97 -13.07
CA MET A 57 0.22 -0.36 -13.26
C MET A 57 0.81 0.15 -11.93
N GLY A 58 -0.02 0.65 -11.02
CA GLY A 58 0.38 1.01 -9.65
C GLY A 58 0.99 -0.18 -8.92
N PHE A 59 0.29 -1.32 -8.93
CA PHE A 59 0.76 -2.57 -8.34
C PHE A 59 2.04 -3.09 -9.01
N ILE A 60 2.10 -3.09 -10.35
CA ILE A 60 3.29 -3.52 -11.11
C ILE A 60 4.48 -2.64 -10.74
N SER A 61 4.31 -1.32 -10.80
CA SER A 61 5.36 -0.35 -10.49
C SER A 61 5.85 -0.48 -9.05
N ASP A 62 4.98 -0.80 -8.11
CA ASP A 62 5.34 -0.94 -6.70
C ASP A 62 6.17 -2.21 -6.44
N ASN A 63 5.96 -3.29 -7.21
CA ASN A 63 6.62 -4.59 -7.03
C ASN A 63 7.77 -4.87 -8.02
N THR A 64 8.15 -3.89 -8.83
CA THR A 64 9.16 -4.09 -9.87
C THR A 64 10.58 -4.19 -9.29
N LYS A 65 11.28 -5.27 -9.66
CA LYS A 65 12.72 -5.47 -9.40
C LYS A 65 13.54 -5.10 -10.63
N SER A 66 14.33 -4.04 -10.53
CA SER A 66 15.15 -3.52 -11.63
C SER A 66 16.41 -2.82 -11.11
N LYS A 67 17.48 -2.89 -11.91
CA LYS A 67 18.73 -2.12 -11.70
C LYS A 67 18.49 -0.61 -11.77
N TRP A 68 17.47 -0.19 -12.53
CA TRP A 68 17.09 1.22 -12.67
C TRP A 68 16.06 1.64 -11.62
N GLY A 69 15.70 0.75 -10.70
CA GLY A 69 14.72 0.97 -9.65
C GLY A 69 13.27 0.74 -10.08
N ARG A 70 12.33 1.11 -9.21
CA ARG A 70 10.91 0.72 -9.32
C ARG A 70 10.22 1.30 -10.57
N ARG A 71 10.54 2.54 -10.94
CA ARG A 71 9.65 3.37 -11.79
C ARG A 71 10.26 3.88 -13.10
N ARG A 72 11.59 3.97 -13.20
CA ARG A 72 12.28 4.67 -14.31
C ARG A 72 11.98 4.07 -15.68
N GLN A 73 12.01 2.75 -15.81
CA GLN A 73 11.71 2.06 -17.07
C GLN A 73 10.30 2.39 -17.60
N TYR A 74 9.31 2.47 -16.72
CA TYR A 74 7.93 2.69 -17.14
C TYR A 74 7.68 4.13 -17.57
N VAL A 75 8.26 5.10 -16.87
CA VAL A 75 8.20 6.51 -17.29
C VAL A 75 8.86 6.72 -18.65
N LEU A 76 10.01 6.07 -18.90
CA LEU A 76 10.70 6.11 -20.19
C LEU A 76 9.84 5.50 -21.31
N ILE A 77 9.37 4.27 -21.11
CA ILE A 77 8.58 3.52 -22.11
C ILE A 77 7.25 4.23 -22.37
N GLY A 78 6.54 4.65 -21.32
CA GLY A 78 5.28 5.35 -21.39
C GLY A 78 5.39 6.68 -22.13
N GLY A 79 6.46 7.46 -21.89
CA GLY A 79 6.70 8.72 -22.61
C GLY A 79 6.87 8.51 -24.12
N VAL A 80 7.59 7.47 -24.54
CA VAL A 80 7.75 7.12 -25.96
C VAL A 80 6.44 6.65 -26.58
N ILE A 81 5.75 5.70 -25.93
CA ILE A 81 4.47 5.17 -26.43
C ILE A 81 3.45 6.29 -26.57
N MET A 82 3.33 7.15 -25.55
CA MET A 82 2.40 8.26 -25.53
C MET A 82 2.67 9.25 -26.67
N GLY A 83 3.94 9.62 -26.91
CA GLY A 83 4.32 10.49 -28.02
C GLY A 83 4.00 9.91 -29.39
N VAL A 84 4.43 8.67 -29.64
CA VAL A 84 4.20 7.98 -30.92
C VAL A 84 2.70 7.79 -31.17
N ALA A 85 1.97 7.29 -30.16
CA ALA A 85 0.54 7.07 -30.27
C ALA A 85 -0.22 8.38 -30.52
N TYR A 86 0.17 9.48 -29.88
CA TYR A 86 -0.49 10.77 -30.11
C TYR A 86 -0.32 11.26 -31.56
N ILE A 87 0.86 11.10 -32.16
CA ILE A 87 1.09 11.45 -33.57
C ILE A 87 0.16 10.66 -34.48
N PHE A 88 0.18 9.32 -34.33
CA PHE A 88 -0.61 8.44 -35.17
C PHE A 88 -2.11 8.61 -34.96
N MET A 89 -2.56 8.81 -33.72
CA MET A 89 -3.96 9.02 -33.38
C MET A 89 -4.61 10.12 -34.22
N TRP A 90 -3.87 11.17 -34.55
CA TRP A 90 -4.38 12.32 -35.29
C TRP A 90 -4.20 12.25 -36.81
N GLN A 91 -3.62 11.18 -37.38
CA GLN A 91 -3.44 11.04 -38.84
C GLN A 91 -4.75 10.64 -39.55
N LEU A 92 -5.76 11.48 -39.43
CA LEU A 92 -7.09 11.33 -40.02
C LEU A 92 -7.22 12.14 -41.30
N PHE A 93 -7.85 11.56 -42.32
CA PHE A 93 -8.00 12.15 -43.64
C PHE A 93 -9.48 12.21 -44.01
N LYS A 94 -9.95 13.36 -44.52
CA LYS A 94 -11.35 13.58 -44.91
C LYS A 94 -11.79 12.66 -46.05
N GLU A 95 -10.85 12.17 -46.84
CA GLU A 95 -11.06 11.25 -47.96
C GLU A 95 -11.41 9.83 -47.49
N ASN A 96 -11.06 9.47 -46.26
CA ASN A 96 -11.40 8.17 -45.70
C ASN A 96 -12.88 8.09 -45.33
N THR A 97 -13.41 6.87 -45.27
CA THR A 97 -14.75 6.66 -44.73
C THR A 97 -14.80 7.04 -43.24
N LEU A 98 -15.96 7.53 -42.80
CA LEU A 98 -16.19 7.90 -41.40
C LEU A 98 -15.88 6.74 -40.44
N GLU A 99 -16.32 5.52 -40.79
CA GLU A 99 -16.08 4.31 -40.00
C GLU A 99 -14.59 3.97 -39.88
N PHE A 100 -13.82 4.15 -40.95
CA PHE A 100 -12.38 3.90 -40.92
C PHE A 100 -11.68 4.90 -39.99
N ASN A 101 -11.95 6.20 -40.15
CA ASN A 101 -11.38 7.23 -39.27
C ASN A 101 -11.77 7.01 -37.81
N PHE A 102 -13.01 6.60 -37.55
CA PHE A 102 -13.48 6.28 -36.20
C PHE A 102 -12.68 5.13 -35.58
N TRP A 103 -12.61 3.96 -36.22
CA TRP A 103 -11.90 2.81 -35.67
C TRP A 103 -10.39 3.05 -35.57
N TYR A 104 -9.81 3.76 -36.53
CA TYR A 104 -8.41 4.15 -36.49
C TYR A 104 -8.10 5.03 -35.28
N PHE A 105 -8.86 6.11 -35.08
CA PHE A 105 -8.70 6.99 -33.91
C PHE A 105 -8.95 6.21 -32.62
N PHE A 106 -10.00 5.39 -32.57
CA PHE A 106 -10.37 4.62 -31.40
C PHE A 106 -9.25 3.67 -30.96
N ILE A 107 -8.67 2.89 -31.87
CA ILE A 107 -7.57 1.96 -31.55
C ILE A 107 -6.34 2.72 -31.06
N TRP A 108 -5.93 3.78 -31.76
CA TRP A 108 -4.78 4.59 -31.33
C TRP A 108 -5.02 5.32 -30.02
N SER A 109 -6.26 5.71 -29.72
CA SER A 109 -6.60 6.28 -28.42
C SER A 109 -6.35 5.28 -27.28
N ILE A 110 -6.69 3.99 -27.45
CA ILE A 110 -6.38 2.96 -26.45
C ILE A 110 -4.87 2.82 -26.25
N VAL A 111 -4.08 2.84 -27.32
CA VAL A 111 -2.61 2.79 -27.24
C VAL A 111 -2.06 4.04 -26.53
N PHE A 112 -2.60 5.23 -26.84
CA PHE A 112 -2.22 6.48 -26.18
C PHE A 112 -2.52 6.45 -24.68
N TYR A 113 -3.73 6.05 -24.28
CA TYR A 113 -4.10 5.96 -22.86
C TYR A 113 -3.30 4.87 -22.13
N LEU A 114 -2.96 3.76 -22.80
CA LEU A 114 -2.02 2.78 -22.23
C LEU A 114 -0.65 3.41 -21.97
N GLY A 115 -0.11 4.16 -22.94
CA GLY A 115 1.13 4.93 -22.78
C GLY A 115 1.04 5.95 -21.63
N LEU A 116 -0.10 6.64 -21.51
CA LEU A 116 -0.40 7.55 -20.40
C LEU A 116 -0.42 6.83 -19.05
N THR A 117 -0.98 5.62 -18.94
CA THR A 117 -0.94 4.82 -17.70
C THR A 117 0.51 4.45 -17.34
N PHE A 118 1.29 3.93 -18.30
CA PHE A 118 2.71 3.56 -18.10
C PHE A 118 3.56 4.75 -17.66
N PHE A 119 3.24 5.95 -18.16
CA PHE A 119 3.92 7.18 -17.79
C PHE A 119 3.41 7.76 -16.46
N SER A 120 2.13 8.14 -16.40
CA SER A 120 1.55 8.98 -15.35
C SER A 120 1.50 8.30 -13.98
N VAL A 121 1.16 7.01 -13.90
CA VAL A 121 1.06 6.32 -12.60
C VAL A 121 2.43 6.19 -11.93
N PRO A 122 3.47 5.64 -12.57
CA PRO A 122 4.80 5.61 -11.99
C PRO A 122 5.41 7.00 -11.81
N TYR A 123 5.14 7.94 -12.73
CA TYR A 123 5.61 9.33 -12.62
C TYR A 123 5.07 10.01 -11.36
N VAL A 124 3.75 9.98 -11.13
CA VAL A 124 3.13 10.57 -9.94
C VAL A 124 3.70 9.95 -8.67
N ALA A 125 3.84 8.62 -8.66
CA ALA A 125 4.36 7.91 -7.50
C ALA A 125 5.83 8.22 -7.21
N MET A 126 6.67 8.49 -8.23
CA MET A 126 8.03 9.02 -7.99
C MET A 126 7.97 10.32 -7.17
N GLY A 127 7.01 11.20 -7.47
CA GLY A 127 6.83 12.46 -6.75
C GLY A 127 6.58 12.29 -5.26
N TYR A 128 5.88 11.23 -4.85
CA TYR A 128 5.63 10.90 -3.44
C TYR A 128 6.88 10.35 -2.74
N GLU A 129 7.78 9.68 -3.48
CA GLU A 129 9.00 9.06 -2.96
C GLU A 129 10.20 10.01 -2.88
N MET A 130 10.17 11.13 -3.62
CA MET A 130 11.34 12.03 -3.76
C MET A 130 11.81 12.69 -2.46
N SER A 131 10.96 12.77 -1.43
CA SER A 131 11.33 13.32 -0.13
C SER A 131 10.49 12.74 0.99
N ASP A 132 11.15 12.48 2.13
CA ASP A 132 10.50 12.15 3.40
C ASP A 132 10.25 13.40 4.27
N ASP A 133 10.54 14.60 3.77
CA ASP A 133 10.36 15.85 4.52
C ASP A 133 9.02 16.53 4.20
N PHE A 134 8.30 16.92 5.26
CA PHE A 134 6.93 17.42 5.19
C PHE A 134 6.80 18.68 4.30
N HIS A 135 7.72 19.63 4.45
CA HIS A 135 7.72 20.89 3.69
C HIS A 135 8.33 20.71 2.30
N GLU A 136 9.34 19.86 2.19
CA GLU A 136 10.01 19.61 0.93
C GLU A 136 9.09 18.92 -0.09
N ARG A 137 8.22 18.00 0.36
CA ARG A 137 7.15 17.42 -0.48
C ARG A 137 6.28 18.50 -1.11
N THR A 138 5.85 19.50 -0.34
CA THR A 138 5.07 20.62 -0.87
C THR A 138 5.87 21.46 -1.86
N ASN A 139 7.16 21.71 -1.60
CA ASN A 139 8.01 22.43 -2.55
C ASN A 139 8.20 21.68 -3.88
N ILE A 140 8.34 20.35 -3.83
CA ILE A 140 8.45 19.50 -5.04
C ILE A 140 7.17 19.62 -5.86
N MET A 141 6.00 19.47 -5.21
CA MET A 141 4.71 19.61 -5.88
C MET A 141 4.48 21.02 -6.42
N ALA A 142 4.87 22.06 -5.67
CA ALA A 142 4.75 23.44 -6.11
C ALA A 142 5.57 23.73 -7.36
N ILE A 143 6.84 23.29 -7.42
CA ILE A 143 7.68 23.46 -8.62
C ILE A 143 7.10 22.65 -9.79
N ALA A 144 6.63 21.44 -9.52
CA ALA A 144 6.03 20.60 -10.55
C ALA A 144 4.79 21.23 -11.15
N GLN A 145 3.89 21.74 -10.31
CA GLN A 145 2.69 22.44 -10.75
C GLN A 145 3.02 23.77 -11.43
N TRP A 146 4.02 24.52 -10.96
CA TRP A 146 4.41 25.77 -11.60
C TRP A 146 4.85 25.55 -13.06
N ILE A 147 5.66 24.51 -13.30
CA ILE A 147 6.09 24.12 -14.65
C ILE A 147 4.91 23.51 -15.42
N GLY A 148 4.11 22.66 -14.77
CA GLY A 148 2.95 21.99 -15.34
C GLY A 148 1.86 22.92 -15.86
N GLN A 149 1.61 24.04 -15.16
CA GLN A 149 0.56 25.00 -15.51
C GLN A 149 0.78 25.70 -16.85
N TRP A 150 2.02 25.71 -17.38
CA TRP A 150 2.27 26.21 -18.72
C TRP A 150 1.51 25.42 -19.80
N ALA A 151 1.14 24.16 -19.53
CA ALA A 151 0.24 23.41 -20.41
C ALA A 151 -1.10 24.13 -20.62
N TRP A 152 -1.70 24.64 -19.55
CA TRP A 152 -2.99 25.35 -19.57
C TRP A 152 -2.88 26.81 -20.01
N VAL A 153 -1.68 27.39 -19.95
CA VAL A 153 -1.40 28.69 -20.58
C VAL A 153 -1.34 28.54 -22.09
N ILE A 154 -0.71 27.47 -22.60
CA ILE A 154 -0.42 27.28 -24.03
C ILE A 154 -1.59 26.63 -24.77
N ALA A 155 -2.23 25.59 -24.21
CA ALA A 155 -3.23 24.79 -24.90
C ALA A 155 -4.41 25.61 -25.50
N PRO A 156 -5.00 26.60 -24.80
CA PRO A 156 -6.11 27.38 -25.37
C PRO A 156 -5.77 28.19 -26.64
N TRP A 157 -4.48 28.44 -26.90
CA TRP A 157 -4.04 29.14 -28.10
C TRP A 157 -4.05 28.26 -29.35
N PHE A 158 -4.05 26.93 -29.20
CA PHE A 158 -4.23 26.02 -30.32
C PHE A 158 -5.60 26.20 -30.99
N TRP A 159 -6.62 26.64 -30.25
CA TRP A 159 -7.91 27.01 -30.83
C TRP A 159 -7.75 28.15 -31.85
N VAL A 160 -6.98 29.17 -31.51
CA VAL A 160 -6.73 30.31 -32.41
C VAL A 160 -5.90 29.86 -33.61
N ILE A 161 -4.85 29.08 -33.38
CA ILE A 161 -3.91 28.63 -34.42
C ILE A 161 -4.59 27.69 -35.43
N MET A 162 -5.43 26.76 -34.96
CA MET A 162 -6.06 25.74 -35.82
C MET A 162 -7.08 26.32 -36.80
N TYR A 163 -7.74 27.40 -36.42
CA TYR A 163 -8.77 28.06 -37.23
C TYR A 163 -8.23 29.31 -37.95
N ASP A 164 -6.93 29.58 -37.88
CA ASP A 164 -6.30 30.67 -38.63
C ASP A 164 -5.97 30.22 -40.07
N PRO A 165 -6.64 30.78 -41.10
CA PRO A 165 -6.43 30.41 -42.49
C PRO A 165 -5.05 30.83 -43.03
N GLU A 166 -4.32 31.73 -42.38
CA GLU A 166 -2.94 32.07 -42.76
C GLU A 166 -1.97 30.94 -42.45
N TRP A 167 -2.27 30.15 -41.42
CA TRP A 167 -1.43 29.03 -40.97
C TRP A 167 -1.85 27.70 -41.59
N PHE A 168 -3.15 27.42 -41.61
CA PHE A 168 -3.66 26.13 -42.06
C PHE A 168 -4.91 26.28 -42.93
N PRO A 169 -5.06 25.47 -43.99
CA PRO A 169 -6.23 25.55 -44.87
C PRO A 169 -7.53 25.08 -44.20
N SER A 170 -7.43 24.22 -43.18
CA SER A 170 -8.56 23.73 -42.39
C SER A 170 -8.06 23.12 -41.07
N ALA A 171 -8.96 23.02 -40.08
CA ALA A 171 -8.59 22.55 -38.75
C ALA A 171 -8.22 21.06 -38.72
N ASP A 172 -8.77 20.22 -39.60
CA ASP A 172 -8.35 18.82 -39.74
C ASP A 172 -6.91 18.68 -40.24
N VAL A 173 -6.48 19.56 -41.14
CA VAL A 173 -5.08 19.62 -41.60
C VAL A 173 -4.18 20.14 -40.49
N ALA A 174 -4.62 21.21 -39.80
CA ALA A 174 -3.92 21.78 -38.67
C ALA A 174 -3.62 20.72 -37.58
N VAL A 175 -4.63 19.95 -37.16
CA VAL A 175 -4.47 18.94 -36.11
C VAL A 175 -3.47 17.85 -36.48
N ARG A 176 -3.44 17.39 -37.74
CA ARG A 176 -2.45 16.39 -38.18
C ARG A 176 -1.01 16.87 -37.99
N GLU A 177 -0.74 18.13 -38.34
CA GLU A 177 0.60 18.73 -38.25
C GLU A 177 0.95 19.13 -36.82
N LEU A 178 0.02 19.81 -36.14
CA LEU A 178 0.20 20.27 -34.77
C LEU A 178 0.35 19.09 -33.79
N ALA A 179 -0.27 17.94 -34.05
CA ALA A 179 -0.06 16.73 -33.26
C ALA A 179 1.42 16.29 -33.25
N ILE A 180 2.14 16.45 -34.36
CA ILE A 180 3.58 16.16 -34.43
C ILE A 180 4.38 17.18 -33.62
N TRP A 181 4.08 18.48 -33.80
CA TRP A 181 4.78 19.57 -33.14
C TRP A 181 4.61 19.53 -31.62
N VAL A 182 3.47 19.02 -31.14
CA VAL A 182 3.17 18.87 -29.72
C VAL A 182 3.76 17.57 -29.17
N ALA A 183 3.55 16.45 -29.84
CA ALA A 183 3.90 15.15 -29.31
C ALA A 183 5.41 14.96 -29.12
N ILE A 184 6.24 15.45 -30.04
CA ILE A 184 7.70 15.26 -29.96
C ILE A 184 8.28 15.98 -28.72
N PRO A 185 8.09 17.30 -28.52
CA PRO A 185 8.57 17.98 -27.32
C PRO A 185 7.95 17.43 -26.03
N CYS A 186 6.65 17.09 -26.04
CA CYS A 186 6.00 16.56 -24.85
C CYS A 186 6.52 15.16 -24.48
N ALA A 187 6.80 14.29 -25.46
CA ALA A 187 7.41 12.99 -25.22
C ALA A 187 8.84 13.13 -24.64
N ILE A 188 9.64 14.05 -25.18
CA ILE A 188 10.96 14.37 -24.60
C ILE A 188 10.81 14.83 -23.15
N CYS A 189 9.88 15.74 -22.88
CA CYS A 189 9.60 16.22 -21.51
C CYS A 189 9.12 15.08 -20.58
N ALA A 190 8.31 14.15 -21.07
CA ALA A 190 7.86 12.98 -20.32
C ALA A 190 9.02 12.05 -19.94
N ILE A 191 10.06 11.96 -20.78
CA ILE A 191 11.22 11.09 -20.54
C ILE A 191 12.21 11.71 -19.54
N VAL A 192 12.28 13.03 -19.43
CA VAL A 192 13.23 13.75 -18.54
C VAL A 192 13.25 13.23 -17.09
N PRO A 193 12.11 13.03 -16.39
CA PRO A 193 12.11 12.44 -15.06
C PRO A 193 12.83 11.08 -14.99
N ALA A 194 12.61 10.21 -15.98
CA ALA A 194 13.23 8.89 -16.02
C ALA A 194 14.76 8.95 -16.18
N ILE A 195 15.30 10.00 -16.78
CA ILE A 195 16.76 10.14 -16.98
C ILE A 195 17.40 10.80 -15.75
N PHE A 196 16.82 11.88 -15.24
CA PHE A 196 17.47 12.77 -14.28
C PHE A 196 17.07 12.56 -12.82
N ILE A 197 15.96 11.88 -12.53
CA ILE A 197 15.60 11.51 -11.15
C ILE A 197 16.34 10.24 -10.76
N LYS A 198 17.09 10.32 -9.65
CA LYS A 198 17.84 9.18 -9.12
C LYS A 198 16.86 8.18 -8.51
N SER A 199 17.12 6.89 -8.71
CA SER A 199 16.38 5.80 -8.08
C SER A 199 17.36 4.75 -7.58
N GLU A 200 17.05 4.13 -6.44
CA GLU A 200 17.80 3.01 -5.91
C GLU A 200 17.54 1.73 -6.72
N SER A 201 18.55 0.85 -6.80
CA SER A 201 18.37 -0.51 -7.32
C SER A 201 17.44 -1.31 -6.42
N THR A 202 16.63 -2.16 -7.03
CA THR A 202 15.61 -2.97 -6.33
C THR A 202 15.78 -4.47 -6.55
N LEU A 203 16.92 -4.91 -7.10
CA LEU A 203 17.19 -6.33 -7.34
C LEU A 203 17.17 -7.17 -6.05
N GLU A 204 17.79 -6.64 -4.99
CA GLU A 204 17.90 -7.31 -3.69
C GLU A 204 16.67 -7.07 -2.78
N LYS A 205 15.71 -6.23 -3.21
CA LYS A 205 14.51 -5.94 -2.40
C LYS A 205 13.50 -7.09 -2.53
N LYS A 206 12.87 -7.47 -1.41
CA LYS A 206 11.81 -8.51 -1.37
C LYS A 206 10.47 -7.89 -1.80
N TYR A 207 10.04 -8.18 -3.03
CA TYR A 207 8.76 -7.77 -3.60
C TYR A 207 7.99 -8.99 -4.12
N GLU A 208 6.68 -8.84 -4.30
CA GLU A 208 5.85 -9.90 -4.88
C GLU A 208 6.29 -10.19 -6.34
N PRO A 209 6.41 -11.47 -6.73
CA PRO A 209 6.84 -11.81 -8.08
C PRO A 209 5.77 -11.41 -9.10
N LEU A 210 6.17 -10.62 -10.10
CA LEU A 210 5.32 -10.19 -11.21
C LEU A 210 5.15 -11.32 -12.23
N ASN A 211 4.17 -12.21 -12.03
CA ASN A 211 3.77 -13.23 -13.01
C ASN A 211 2.26 -13.11 -13.31
N LEU A 212 1.79 -13.71 -14.43
CA LEU A 212 0.39 -13.61 -14.89
C LEU A 212 -0.62 -14.09 -13.84
N SER A 213 -0.28 -15.12 -13.05
CA SER A 213 -1.14 -15.62 -11.97
C SER A 213 -1.26 -14.62 -10.83
N ASN A 214 -0.15 -13.97 -10.45
CA ASN A 214 -0.10 -12.95 -9.42
C ASN A 214 -0.72 -11.63 -9.86
N ILE A 215 -0.65 -11.27 -11.15
CA ILE A 215 -1.35 -10.09 -11.70
C ILE A 215 -2.87 -10.35 -11.81
N GLY A 216 -3.28 -11.59 -12.11
CA GLY A 216 -4.69 -11.99 -12.08
C GLY A 216 -5.26 -11.97 -10.65
N ASN A 217 -4.56 -12.62 -9.72
CA ASN A 217 -4.89 -12.59 -8.29
C ASN A 217 -4.72 -11.19 -7.68
N SER A 218 -3.92 -10.30 -8.29
CA SER A 218 -3.76 -8.93 -7.82
C SER A 218 -4.98 -8.07 -8.08
N LEU A 219 -5.94 -8.42 -8.93
CA LEU A 219 -7.20 -7.67 -8.98
C LEU A 219 -7.95 -7.76 -7.64
N LEU A 220 -7.89 -8.93 -6.99
CA LEU A 220 -8.42 -9.12 -5.63
C LEU A 220 -7.56 -8.38 -4.60
N SER A 221 -6.22 -8.41 -4.74
CA SER A 221 -5.31 -7.67 -3.84
C SER A 221 -5.42 -6.15 -4.00
N ILE A 222 -5.68 -5.65 -5.20
CA ILE A 222 -5.97 -4.25 -5.51
C ILE A 222 -7.28 -3.88 -4.85
N PHE A 223 -8.34 -4.69 -4.97
CA PHE A 223 -9.60 -4.43 -4.28
C PHE A 223 -9.43 -4.41 -2.75
N LEU A 224 -8.64 -5.32 -2.20
CA LEU A 224 -8.25 -5.30 -0.79
C LEU A 224 -7.45 -4.04 -0.44
N SER A 225 -6.52 -3.62 -1.29
CA SER A 225 -5.74 -2.38 -1.10
C SER A 225 -6.60 -1.13 -1.20
N PHE A 226 -7.65 -1.14 -2.04
CA PHE A 226 -8.70 -0.11 -2.05
C PHE A 226 -9.42 -0.08 -0.71
N LYS A 227 -9.84 -1.23 -0.19
CA LYS A 227 -10.48 -1.33 1.12
C LYS A 227 -9.57 -0.83 2.25
N ASP A 228 -8.30 -1.21 2.23
CA ASP A 228 -7.29 -0.79 3.21
C ASP A 228 -7.04 0.72 3.14
N ALA A 229 -6.83 1.27 1.94
CA ALA A 229 -6.61 2.70 1.75
C ALA A 229 -7.82 3.52 2.21
N PHE A 230 -9.04 3.06 1.90
CA PHE A 230 -10.28 3.69 2.38
C PHE A 230 -10.58 3.43 3.86
N SER A 231 -9.89 2.49 4.52
CA SER A 231 -9.99 2.38 5.98
C SER A 231 -9.36 3.59 6.67
N ILE A 232 -8.35 4.21 6.05
CA ILE A 232 -7.71 5.43 6.52
C ILE A 232 -8.66 6.62 6.32
N SER A 233 -9.06 7.26 7.43
CA SER A 233 -10.07 8.33 7.40
C SER A 233 -9.60 9.56 6.63
N GLU A 234 -8.31 9.87 6.72
CA GLU A 234 -7.64 11.00 6.14
C GLU A 234 -7.52 10.85 4.62
N PHE A 235 -7.25 9.62 4.15
CA PHE A 235 -7.23 9.33 2.71
C PHE A 235 -8.60 9.58 2.07
N ARG A 236 -9.68 9.08 2.71
CA ARG A 236 -11.05 9.32 2.25
C ARG A 236 -11.37 10.80 2.12
N LYS A 237 -10.99 11.59 3.13
CA LYS A 237 -11.22 13.05 3.13
C LYS A 237 -10.52 13.74 1.95
N LEU A 238 -9.26 13.39 1.67
CA LEU A 238 -8.52 13.91 0.51
C LEU A 238 -9.22 13.53 -0.80
N CYS A 239 -9.54 12.26 -0.96
CA CYS A 239 -10.20 11.70 -2.13
C CYS A 239 -11.55 12.38 -2.45
N PHE A 240 -12.46 12.45 -1.48
CA PHE A 240 -13.77 13.08 -1.68
C PHE A 240 -13.68 14.60 -1.89
N SER A 241 -12.77 15.28 -1.19
CA SER A 241 -12.60 16.73 -1.33
C SER A 241 -12.03 17.09 -2.70
N THR A 242 -11.02 16.36 -3.17
CA THR A 242 -10.48 16.50 -4.53
C THR A 242 -11.54 16.16 -5.56
N PHE A 243 -12.29 15.07 -5.38
CA PHE A 243 -13.38 14.71 -6.27
C PHE A 243 -14.39 15.84 -6.43
N LEU A 244 -14.84 16.44 -5.33
CA LEU A 244 -15.82 17.53 -5.35
C LEU A 244 -15.28 18.79 -6.04
N ILE A 245 -14.09 19.27 -5.63
CA ILE A 245 -13.53 20.52 -6.17
C ILE A 245 -13.19 20.36 -7.65
N PHE A 246 -12.44 19.30 -7.98
CA PHE A 246 -11.96 19.10 -9.35
C PHE A 246 -13.10 18.82 -10.32
N ASN A 247 -14.05 17.96 -9.96
CA ASN A 247 -15.12 17.60 -10.89
C ASN A 247 -16.22 18.66 -10.98
N ALA A 248 -16.50 19.40 -9.90
CA ALA A 248 -17.38 20.56 -9.99
C ALA A 248 -16.79 21.65 -10.90
N PHE A 249 -15.47 21.88 -10.82
CA PHE A 249 -14.77 22.74 -11.76
C PHE A 249 -14.84 22.21 -13.20
N ASN A 250 -14.55 20.94 -13.45
CA ASN A 250 -14.57 20.39 -14.82
C ASN A 250 -15.97 20.36 -15.43
N THR A 251 -17.02 20.21 -14.60
CA THR A 251 -18.42 20.30 -15.03
C THR A 251 -18.65 21.65 -15.70
N VAL A 252 -18.27 22.74 -15.04
CA VAL A 252 -18.47 24.10 -15.58
C VAL A 252 -17.42 24.50 -16.61
N ALA A 253 -16.22 23.91 -16.56
CA ALA A 253 -15.17 24.18 -17.54
C ALA A 253 -15.65 23.86 -18.96
N SER A 254 -16.41 22.76 -19.12
CA SER A 254 -17.06 22.41 -20.40
C SER A 254 -18.12 23.42 -20.87
N LEU A 255 -18.65 24.25 -19.97
CA LEU A 255 -19.64 25.28 -20.26
C LEU A 255 -19.01 26.65 -20.57
N THR A 256 -17.69 26.82 -20.36
CA THR A 256 -16.98 28.10 -20.47
C THR A 256 -17.23 28.80 -21.81
N PHE A 257 -17.15 28.05 -22.92
CA PHE A 257 -17.39 28.59 -24.27
C PHE A 257 -18.80 29.19 -24.37
N PHE A 258 -19.83 28.42 -24.01
CA PHE A 258 -21.23 28.85 -24.10
C PHE A 258 -21.50 30.07 -23.22
N VAL A 259 -21.00 30.06 -21.98
CA VAL A 259 -21.22 31.19 -21.06
C VAL A 259 -20.55 32.45 -21.59
N ILE A 260 -19.30 32.40 -22.03
CA ILE A 260 -18.60 33.58 -22.55
C ILE A 260 -19.27 34.10 -23.82
N VAL A 261 -19.49 33.24 -24.82
CA VAL A 261 -20.04 33.62 -26.12
C VAL A 261 -21.48 34.14 -25.98
N TYR A 262 -22.35 33.42 -25.27
CA TYR A 262 -23.77 33.79 -25.21
C TYR A 262 -24.04 34.91 -24.20
N LYS A 263 -23.34 34.96 -23.06
CA LYS A 263 -23.55 36.02 -22.05
C LYS A 263 -22.85 37.32 -22.41
N LEU A 264 -21.61 37.28 -22.91
CA LEU A 264 -20.80 38.49 -23.12
C LEU A 264 -20.87 39.02 -24.56
N PHE A 265 -21.08 38.12 -25.53
CA PHE A 265 -21.08 38.42 -26.97
C PHE A 265 -22.42 38.12 -27.66
N ASN A 266 -23.50 37.89 -26.90
CA ASN A 266 -24.85 37.67 -27.42
C ASN A 266 -24.94 36.53 -28.46
N GLY A 267 -24.14 35.48 -28.29
CA GLY A 267 -24.13 34.30 -29.17
C GLY A 267 -23.18 34.40 -30.37
N ASP A 268 -22.54 35.55 -30.57
CA ASP A 268 -21.59 35.76 -31.67
C ASP A 268 -20.21 35.16 -31.32
N ALA A 269 -19.96 33.97 -31.86
CA ALA A 269 -18.72 33.24 -31.64
C ALA A 269 -17.50 33.95 -32.24
N ASP A 270 -17.64 34.59 -33.41
CA ASP A 270 -16.56 35.29 -34.08
C ASP A 270 -16.18 36.57 -33.32
N ALA A 271 -17.18 37.32 -32.85
CA ALA A 271 -16.96 38.50 -32.02
C ALA A 271 -16.30 38.19 -30.67
N SER A 272 -16.44 36.96 -30.17
CA SER A 272 -15.79 36.52 -28.93
C SER A 272 -14.26 36.44 -29.05
N GLY A 273 -13.72 36.32 -30.27
CA GLY A 273 -12.29 36.35 -30.56
C GLY A 273 -11.45 35.54 -29.58
N ILE A 274 -10.49 36.21 -28.93
CA ILE A 274 -9.56 35.58 -27.97
C ILE A 274 -10.11 35.45 -26.54
N TRP A 275 -11.31 35.96 -26.24
CA TRP A 275 -11.79 36.07 -24.86
C TRP A 275 -11.97 34.71 -24.19
N VAL A 276 -12.45 33.70 -24.93
CA VAL A 276 -12.54 32.32 -24.41
C VAL A 276 -11.15 31.78 -24.04
N SER A 277 -10.16 31.95 -24.92
CA SER A 277 -8.77 31.52 -24.67
C SER A 277 -8.11 32.30 -23.53
N LEU A 278 -8.41 33.61 -23.40
CA LEU A 278 -7.91 34.44 -22.31
C LEU A 278 -8.42 33.99 -20.94
N PHE A 279 -9.66 33.48 -20.84
CA PHE A 279 -10.18 32.97 -19.58
C PHE A 279 -9.31 31.83 -19.02
N GLY A 280 -9.02 30.81 -19.84
CA GLY A 280 -8.15 29.70 -19.46
C GLY A 280 -6.70 30.14 -19.22
N CYS A 281 -6.14 30.90 -20.16
CA CYS A 281 -4.75 31.38 -20.11
C CYS A 281 -4.46 32.25 -18.87
N LEU A 282 -5.27 33.29 -18.63
CA LEU A 282 -5.07 34.20 -17.49
C LEU A 282 -5.39 33.50 -16.16
N GLY A 283 -6.34 32.56 -16.13
CA GLY A 283 -6.59 31.71 -14.96
C GLY A 283 -5.39 30.84 -14.61
N ALA A 284 -4.76 30.22 -15.61
CA ALA A 284 -3.54 29.44 -15.43
C ALA A 284 -2.35 30.32 -15.01
N LEU A 285 -2.17 31.51 -15.61
CA LEU A 285 -1.13 32.46 -15.19
C LEU A 285 -1.34 32.95 -13.75
N GLY A 286 -2.58 33.23 -13.35
CA GLY A 286 -2.93 33.53 -11.96
C GLY A 286 -2.55 32.38 -11.03
N THR A 287 -2.81 31.13 -11.44
CA THR A 287 -2.37 29.95 -10.69
C THR A 287 -0.85 29.92 -10.53
N THR A 288 -0.12 30.09 -11.63
CA THR A 288 1.36 30.00 -11.69
C THR A 288 2.05 31.06 -10.85
N PHE A 289 1.68 32.33 -11.00
CA PHE A 289 2.43 33.44 -10.41
C PHE A 289 1.88 33.96 -9.08
N ILE A 290 0.58 33.73 -8.82
CA ILE A 290 -0.07 34.24 -7.60
C ILE A 290 -0.34 33.07 -6.64
N VAL A 291 -1.11 32.08 -7.09
CA VAL A 291 -1.61 31.02 -6.20
C VAL A 291 -0.49 30.13 -5.69
N ILE A 292 0.30 29.51 -6.57
CA ILE A 292 1.32 28.54 -6.16
C ILE A 292 2.32 29.13 -5.15
N PRO A 293 2.92 30.32 -5.37
CA PRO A 293 3.84 30.92 -4.40
C PRO A 293 3.18 31.25 -3.06
N ILE A 294 1.97 31.83 -3.09
CA ILE A 294 1.23 32.22 -1.87
C ILE A 294 0.85 30.99 -1.06
N VAL A 295 0.27 29.98 -1.72
CA VAL A 295 -0.19 28.74 -1.09
C VAL A 295 0.97 27.94 -0.52
N THR A 296 2.09 27.85 -1.25
CA THR A 296 3.31 27.19 -0.77
C THR A 296 3.85 27.90 0.47
N LYS A 297 3.87 29.23 0.48
CA LYS A 297 4.28 30.02 1.65
C LYS A 297 3.32 29.79 2.82
N MET A 298 2.01 29.88 2.60
CA MET A 298 1.00 29.62 3.62
C MET A 298 1.09 28.22 4.20
N SER A 299 1.35 27.20 3.37
CA SER A 299 1.49 25.81 3.82
C SER A 299 2.64 25.63 4.81
N LYS A 300 3.73 26.39 4.65
CA LYS A 300 4.89 26.34 5.55
C LYS A 300 4.62 27.03 6.88
N PHE A 301 3.92 28.16 6.86
CA PHE A 301 3.68 28.96 8.09
C PHE A 301 2.46 28.53 8.90
N TYR A 302 1.41 28.06 8.23
CA TYR A 302 0.12 27.76 8.85
C TYR A 302 -0.24 26.27 8.82
N GLY A 303 0.58 25.43 8.17
CA GLY A 303 0.29 24.03 7.90
C GLY A 303 -0.62 23.82 6.67
N LYS A 304 -0.56 22.62 6.09
CA LYS A 304 -1.23 22.23 4.84
C LYS A 304 -2.76 22.40 4.91
N LYS A 305 -3.39 21.90 5.97
CA LYS A 305 -4.86 21.99 6.18
C LYS A 305 -5.35 23.44 6.18
N LYS A 306 -4.73 24.30 7.00
CA LYS A 306 -5.17 25.70 7.12
C LYS A 306 -4.92 26.47 5.83
N ALA A 307 -3.79 26.22 5.17
CA ALA A 307 -3.49 26.80 3.86
C ALA A 307 -4.54 26.40 2.81
N PHE A 308 -4.96 25.12 2.79
CA PHE A 308 -6.03 24.64 1.92
C PHE A 308 -7.36 25.35 2.22
N MET A 309 -7.79 25.38 3.48
CA MET A 309 -9.07 26.01 3.88
C MET A 309 -9.14 27.50 3.52
N ILE A 310 -8.07 28.26 3.76
CA ILE A 310 -7.99 29.67 3.39
C ILE A 310 -8.04 29.83 1.86
N SER A 311 -7.29 29.00 1.12
CA SER A 311 -7.28 29.07 -0.35
C SER A 311 -8.65 28.79 -0.95
N GLN A 312 -9.36 27.78 -0.44
CA GLN A 312 -10.72 27.48 -0.87
C GLN A 312 -11.72 28.57 -0.47
N SER A 313 -11.49 29.27 0.65
CA SER A 313 -12.31 30.43 1.01
C SER A 313 -12.11 31.60 0.02
N ILE A 314 -10.89 31.80 -0.46
CA ILE A 314 -10.57 32.82 -1.47
C ILE A 314 -11.22 32.47 -2.82
N SER A 315 -11.27 31.19 -3.20
CA SER A 315 -11.91 30.78 -4.45
C SER A 315 -13.42 31.00 -4.46
N ILE A 316 -14.10 30.86 -3.32
CA ILE A 316 -15.52 31.24 -3.15
C ILE A 316 -15.75 32.71 -3.52
N ILE A 317 -14.86 33.62 -3.10
CA ILE A 317 -14.93 35.02 -3.49
C ILE A 317 -14.79 35.15 -5.02
N GLY A 318 -13.86 34.41 -5.63
CA GLY A 318 -13.70 34.37 -7.08
C GLY A 318 -14.96 33.95 -7.83
N TYR A 319 -15.62 32.88 -7.38
CA TYR A 319 -16.89 32.42 -7.96
C TYR A 319 -18.00 33.48 -7.87
N VAL A 320 -18.11 34.16 -6.73
CA VAL A 320 -19.07 35.26 -6.55
C VAL A 320 -18.73 36.45 -7.44
N LEU A 321 -17.45 36.81 -7.56
CA LEU A 321 -17.02 37.89 -8.45
C LEU A 321 -17.31 37.58 -9.92
N LEU A 322 -17.13 36.34 -10.37
CA LEU A 322 -17.49 35.93 -11.74
C LEU A 322 -18.98 36.13 -12.05
N TYR A 323 -19.86 36.00 -11.05
CA TYR A 323 -21.28 36.27 -11.24
C TYR A 323 -21.55 37.75 -11.53
N PHE A 324 -20.89 38.66 -10.80
CA PHE A 324 -21.11 40.10 -10.96
C PHE A 324 -20.29 40.75 -12.10
N LEU A 325 -19.16 40.16 -12.48
CA LEU A 325 -18.21 40.75 -13.43
C LEU A 325 -18.36 40.23 -14.87
N PHE A 326 -19.30 39.31 -15.12
CA PHE A 326 -19.72 38.92 -16.47
C PHE A 326 -20.72 39.93 -17.04
N ILE A 327 -20.22 41.11 -17.43
CA ILE A 327 -21.03 42.21 -17.94
C ILE A 327 -20.95 42.29 -19.48
N PRO A 328 -22.08 42.17 -20.21
CA PRO A 328 -22.10 42.35 -21.67
C PRO A 328 -21.47 43.67 -22.11
N GLY A 329 -20.67 43.63 -23.17
CA GLY A 329 -19.94 44.81 -23.69
C GLY A 329 -18.70 45.24 -22.88
N LYS A 330 -18.43 44.61 -21.71
CA LYS A 330 -17.22 44.85 -20.91
C LYS A 330 -16.53 43.52 -20.52
N PRO A 331 -16.16 42.68 -21.49
CA PRO A 331 -15.62 41.33 -21.22
C PRO A 331 -14.34 41.35 -20.37
N TRP A 332 -13.53 42.40 -20.41
CA TRP A 332 -12.34 42.52 -19.57
C TRP A 332 -12.59 42.48 -18.06
N LEU A 333 -13.81 42.76 -17.59
CA LEU A 333 -14.11 42.80 -16.15
C LEU A 333 -13.96 41.43 -15.46
N TYR A 334 -14.27 40.31 -16.12
CA TYR A 334 -14.14 39.00 -15.49
C TYR A 334 -12.67 38.65 -15.15
N ILE A 335 -11.70 39.28 -15.82
CA ILE A 335 -10.27 39.07 -15.55
C ILE A 335 -9.93 39.39 -14.10
N ILE A 336 -10.62 40.37 -13.49
CA ILE A 336 -10.41 40.76 -12.09
C ILE A 336 -10.79 39.62 -11.14
N ALA A 337 -11.74 38.76 -11.50
CA ALA A 337 -12.14 37.62 -10.70
C ALA A 337 -11.17 36.43 -10.81
N LEU A 338 -10.43 36.32 -11.93
CA LEU A 338 -9.59 35.15 -12.23
C LEU A 338 -8.53 34.87 -11.16
N PRO A 339 -7.76 35.84 -10.64
CA PRO A 339 -6.79 35.57 -9.58
C PRO A 339 -7.38 34.90 -8.34
N PHE A 340 -8.63 35.23 -7.98
CA PHE A 340 -9.35 34.64 -6.85
C PHE A 340 -9.89 33.26 -7.20
N PHE A 341 -10.54 33.14 -8.37
CA PHE A 341 -11.05 31.86 -8.89
C PHE A 341 -9.95 30.79 -8.97
N SER A 342 -8.76 31.18 -9.44
CA SER A 342 -7.60 30.30 -9.59
C SER A 342 -7.11 29.69 -8.26
N PHE A 343 -7.43 30.27 -7.10
CA PHE A 343 -7.09 29.65 -5.81
C PHE A 343 -7.75 28.28 -5.63
N GLY A 344 -8.90 28.02 -6.26
CA GLY A 344 -9.62 26.75 -6.14
C GLY A 344 -8.79 25.58 -6.64
N ILE A 345 -8.58 25.53 -7.96
CA ILE A 345 -7.79 24.47 -8.64
C ILE A 345 -6.30 24.58 -8.32
N GLY A 346 -5.76 25.80 -8.27
CA GLY A 346 -4.33 26.01 -8.05
C GLY A 346 -3.84 25.53 -6.69
N SER A 347 -4.63 25.73 -5.63
CA SER A 347 -4.26 25.24 -4.29
C SER A 347 -4.50 23.75 -4.13
N LEU A 348 -5.51 23.19 -4.82
CA LEU A 348 -5.84 21.77 -4.77
C LEU A 348 -4.65 20.90 -5.15
N PHE A 349 -4.08 21.10 -6.34
CA PHE A 349 -2.96 20.27 -6.82
C PHE A 349 -1.61 20.60 -6.18
N THR A 350 -1.47 21.79 -5.58
CA THR A 350 -0.26 22.15 -4.83
C THR A 350 -0.20 21.46 -3.47
N ILE A 351 -1.32 21.44 -2.73
CA ILE A 351 -1.35 20.92 -1.36
C ILE A 351 -1.78 19.44 -1.32
N MET A 352 -2.85 19.05 -2.02
CA MET A 352 -3.44 17.71 -1.85
C MET A 352 -2.47 16.59 -2.24
N MET A 353 -1.69 16.77 -3.31
CA MET A 353 -0.66 15.81 -3.70
C MET A 353 0.39 15.61 -2.60
N SER A 354 0.74 16.68 -1.88
CA SER A 354 1.66 16.59 -0.75
C SER A 354 1.01 15.98 0.49
N MET A 355 -0.29 16.19 0.72
CA MET A 355 -1.05 15.56 1.82
C MET A 355 -1.26 14.06 1.57
N THR A 356 -1.44 13.64 0.30
CA THR A 356 -1.51 12.22 -0.07
C THR A 356 -0.22 11.50 0.30
N ALA A 357 0.96 12.11 0.08
CA ALA A 357 2.23 11.55 0.52
C ALA A 357 2.29 11.38 2.06
N ASP A 358 1.76 12.33 2.83
CA ASP A 358 1.73 12.22 4.31
C ASP A 358 0.81 11.09 4.78
N VAL A 359 -0.29 10.83 4.06
CA VAL A 359 -1.19 9.70 4.34
C VAL A 359 -0.55 8.36 3.97
N ILE A 360 0.29 8.31 2.93
CA ILE A 360 1.04 7.10 2.59
C ILE A 360 2.02 6.72 3.71
N ASP A 361 2.60 7.68 4.43
CA ASP A 361 3.46 7.36 5.59
C ASP A 361 2.66 6.69 6.72
N ILE A 362 1.39 7.05 6.91
CA ILE A 362 0.50 6.35 7.86
C ILE A 362 0.24 4.93 7.39
N ASP A 363 0.05 4.73 6.09
CA ASP A 363 -0.11 3.40 5.54
C ASP A 363 1.16 2.56 5.71
N GLU A 364 2.35 3.15 5.49
CA GLU A 364 3.64 2.50 5.74
C GLU A 364 3.77 2.10 7.22
N LEU A 365 3.33 2.96 8.14
CA LEU A 365 3.33 2.68 9.57
C LEU A 365 2.39 1.50 9.91
N ASN A 366 1.16 1.52 9.41
CA ASN A 366 0.12 0.52 9.71
C ASN A 366 0.38 -0.84 9.04
N SER A 367 0.84 -0.83 7.78
CA SER A 367 0.97 -2.03 6.94
C SER A 367 2.41 -2.54 6.83
N GLY A 368 3.41 -1.68 7.05
CA GLY A 368 4.82 -1.99 6.79
C GLY A 368 5.24 -1.99 5.33
N LEU A 369 4.31 -1.71 4.40
CA LEU A 369 4.56 -1.71 2.98
C LEU A 369 4.52 -0.28 2.44
N ARG A 370 5.44 0.06 1.53
CA ARG A 370 5.41 1.32 0.78
C ARG A 370 4.65 1.13 -0.53
N ARG A 371 3.40 1.61 -0.52
CA ARG A 371 2.38 1.41 -1.58
C ARG A 371 2.02 2.73 -2.29
N GLU A 372 3.01 3.53 -2.66
CA GLU A 372 2.78 4.85 -3.27
C GLU A 372 2.05 4.77 -4.61
N GLY A 373 2.37 3.75 -5.43
CA GLY A 373 1.76 3.55 -6.74
C GLY A 373 0.29 3.21 -6.62
N ILE A 374 -0.07 2.34 -5.68
CA ILE A 374 -1.47 1.97 -5.42
C ILE A 374 -2.26 3.17 -4.88
N PHE A 375 -1.77 3.88 -3.86
CA PHE A 375 -2.46 5.06 -3.31
C PHE A 375 -2.60 6.18 -4.34
N GLY A 376 -1.55 6.40 -5.14
CA GLY A 376 -1.59 7.33 -6.27
C GLY A 376 -2.63 6.92 -7.31
N ALA A 377 -2.66 5.65 -7.70
CA ALA A 377 -3.63 5.13 -8.66
C ALA A 377 -5.07 5.27 -8.13
N ILE A 378 -5.34 4.91 -6.87
CA ILE A 378 -6.68 5.05 -6.27
C ILE A 378 -7.13 6.52 -6.25
N TYR A 379 -6.24 7.42 -5.84
CA TYR A 379 -6.52 8.85 -5.78
C TYR A 379 -6.89 9.42 -7.16
N TRP A 380 -6.10 9.11 -8.19
CA TRP A 380 -6.35 9.59 -9.55
C TRP A 380 -7.50 8.86 -10.24
N TRP A 381 -7.75 7.61 -9.88
CA TRP A 381 -8.91 6.86 -10.35
C TRP A 381 -10.22 7.58 -9.99
N MET A 382 -10.35 8.05 -8.75
CA MET A 382 -11.54 8.82 -8.33
C MET A 382 -11.71 10.11 -9.11
N VAL A 383 -10.60 10.80 -9.38
CA VAL A 383 -10.60 12.00 -10.20
C VAL A 383 -11.08 11.70 -11.63
N LYS A 384 -10.58 10.63 -12.25
CA LYS A 384 -10.94 10.22 -13.62
C LYS A 384 -12.40 9.78 -13.75
N VAL A 385 -12.91 8.99 -12.80
CA VAL A 385 -14.32 8.58 -12.74
C VAL A 385 -15.22 9.81 -12.62
N GLY A 386 -14.84 10.75 -11.75
CA GLY A 386 -15.57 12.00 -11.60
C GLY A 386 -15.59 12.87 -12.86
N PHE A 387 -14.57 12.78 -13.71
CA PHE A 387 -14.51 13.55 -14.96
C PHE A 387 -15.59 13.10 -15.96
N ALA A 388 -15.87 11.79 -16.05
CA ALA A 388 -16.99 11.27 -16.83
C ALA A 388 -18.34 11.75 -16.28
N ILE A 389 -18.48 11.76 -14.95
CA ILE A 389 -19.67 12.30 -14.28
C ILE A 389 -19.81 13.80 -14.55
N ALA A 390 -18.72 14.55 -14.51
CA ALA A 390 -18.70 16.00 -14.76
C ALA A 390 -19.20 16.35 -16.17
N GLY A 391 -18.76 15.60 -17.19
CA GLY A 391 -19.24 15.77 -18.56
C GLY A 391 -20.73 15.43 -18.72
N ALA A 392 -21.22 14.41 -18.02
CA ALA A 392 -22.65 14.09 -18.02
C ALA A 392 -23.48 15.18 -17.32
N LEU A 393 -22.99 15.68 -16.18
CA LEU A 393 -23.64 16.75 -15.42
C LEU A 393 -23.71 18.06 -16.19
N SER A 394 -22.72 18.39 -17.02
CA SER A 394 -22.79 19.60 -17.84
C SER A 394 -23.89 19.52 -18.90
N GLY A 395 -24.08 18.36 -19.53
CA GLY A 395 -25.21 18.10 -20.42
C GLY A 395 -26.58 18.19 -19.70
N VAL A 396 -26.67 17.64 -18.48
CA VAL A 396 -27.87 17.77 -17.64
C VAL A 396 -28.16 19.23 -17.29
N ILE A 397 -27.14 20.03 -16.98
CA ILE A 397 -27.29 21.47 -16.71
C ILE A 397 -27.86 22.19 -17.95
N ILE A 398 -27.31 21.92 -19.14
CA ILE A 398 -27.83 22.48 -20.41
C ILE A 398 -29.30 22.11 -20.63
N ALA A 399 -29.68 20.86 -20.35
CA ALA A 399 -31.07 20.41 -20.49
C ALA A 399 -32.02 21.06 -19.48
N ILE A 400 -31.61 21.19 -18.21
CA ILE A 400 -32.42 21.80 -17.14
C ILE A 400 -32.65 23.29 -17.39
N VAL A 401 -31.62 24.01 -17.83
CA VAL A 401 -31.76 25.45 -18.13
C VAL A 401 -32.46 25.70 -19.46
N GLY A 402 -32.63 24.68 -20.30
CA GLY A 402 -33.29 24.77 -21.61
C GLY A 402 -32.48 25.53 -22.65
N PHE A 403 -31.15 25.49 -22.57
CA PHE A 403 -30.28 26.20 -23.52
C PHE A 403 -30.22 25.48 -24.86
N ASN A 404 -30.40 26.23 -25.96
CA ASN A 404 -30.28 25.72 -27.31
C ASN A 404 -29.34 26.63 -28.14
N PRO A 405 -28.20 26.12 -28.63
CA PRO A 405 -27.26 26.95 -29.41
C PRO A 405 -27.84 27.45 -30.75
N ASP A 406 -28.90 26.83 -31.27
CA ASP A 406 -29.52 27.22 -32.54
C ASP A 406 -30.52 28.40 -32.39
N VAL A 407 -30.81 28.83 -31.15
CA VAL A 407 -31.73 29.93 -30.85
C VAL A 407 -30.94 31.21 -30.58
N LEU A 408 -31.42 32.35 -31.07
CA LEU A 408 -30.78 33.65 -30.83
C LEU A 408 -30.68 33.92 -29.32
N ALA A 409 -29.51 34.37 -28.85
CA ALA A 409 -29.25 34.59 -27.42
C ALA A 409 -30.28 35.54 -26.77
N SER A 410 -30.75 36.55 -27.52
CA SER A 410 -31.78 37.50 -27.08
C SER A 410 -33.16 36.86 -26.81
N GLU A 411 -33.45 35.71 -27.43
CA GLU A 411 -34.72 34.99 -27.29
C GLU A 411 -34.68 33.93 -26.19
N GLN A 412 -33.49 33.64 -25.62
CA GLN A 412 -33.28 32.63 -24.57
C GLN A 412 -32.50 33.19 -23.36
N GLU A 413 -32.70 34.46 -23.02
CA GLU A 413 -31.96 35.14 -21.95
C GLU A 413 -32.01 34.40 -20.60
N SER A 414 -33.18 33.82 -20.25
CA SER A 414 -33.34 33.03 -19.03
C SER A 414 -32.43 31.79 -19.02
N ALA A 415 -32.27 31.10 -20.15
CA ALA A 415 -31.41 29.93 -20.27
C ALA A 415 -29.93 30.31 -20.17
N VAL A 416 -29.53 31.42 -20.81
CA VAL A 416 -28.16 31.96 -20.73
C VAL A 416 -27.81 32.40 -19.29
N ASN A 417 -28.74 33.07 -18.61
CA ASN A 417 -28.60 33.42 -17.19
C ASN A 417 -28.52 32.17 -16.29
N GLY A 418 -29.31 31.13 -16.59
CA GLY A 418 -29.24 29.84 -15.93
C GLY A 418 -27.86 29.18 -16.08
N LEU A 419 -27.31 29.13 -17.30
CA LEU A 419 -25.95 28.62 -17.53
C LEU A 419 -24.90 29.38 -16.72
N HIS A 420 -24.98 30.72 -16.72
CA HIS A 420 -24.05 31.56 -15.96
C HIS A 420 -24.16 31.34 -14.44
N LEU A 421 -25.38 31.16 -13.92
CA LEU A 421 -25.61 30.81 -12.51
C LEU A 421 -24.94 29.49 -12.13
N PHE A 422 -25.14 28.43 -12.92
CA PHE A 422 -24.48 27.14 -12.68
C PHE A 422 -22.96 27.27 -12.81
N PHE A 423 -22.46 28.01 -13.79
CA PHE A 423 -21.04 28.26 -14.00
C PHE A 423 -20.34 28.85 -12.77
N CYS A 424 -21.01 29.76 -12.06
CA CYS A 424 -20.46 30.39 -10.86
C CYS A 424 -20.71 29.56 -9.59
N PHE A 425 -21.94 29.12 -9.35
CA PHE A 425 -22.34 28.60 -8.04
C PHE A 425 -22.19 27.08 -7.89
N PHE A 426 -22.13 26.31 -8.98
CA PHE A 426 -21.93 24.85 -8.90
C PHE A 426 -20.54 24.47 -8.35
N PRO A 427 -19.42 25.07 -8.82
CA PRO A 427 -18.11 24.83 -8.24
C PRO A 427 -18.02 25.34 -6.80
N MET A 428 -18.66 26.48 -6.51
CA MET A 428 -18.72 27.03 -5.15
C MET A 428 -19.37 26.05 -4.17
N ALA A 429 -20.49 25.41 -4.55
CA ALA A 429 -21.12 24.38 -3.75
C ALA A 429 -20.20 23.16 -3.51
N GLY A 430 -19.51 22.70 -4.57
CA GLY A 430 -18.50 21.64 -4.46
C GLY A 430 -17.36 22.00 -3.51
N THR A 431 -16.87 23.24 -3.58
CA THR A 431 -15.83 23.77 -2.69
C THR A 431 -16.30 23.85 -1.24
N ILE A 432 -17.51 24.35 -0.97
CA ILE A 432 -18.06 24.43 0.39
C ILE A 432 -18.19 23.04 1.01
N LEU A 433 -18.69 22.06 0.24
CA LEU A 433 -18.82 20.68 0.71
C LEU A 433 -17.46 20.03 0.96
N ALA A 434 -16.46 20.27 0.10
CA ALA A 434 -15.09 19.80 0.32
C ALA A 434 -14.46 20.42 1.58
N MET A 435 -14.66 21.71 1.82
CA MET A 435 -14.22 22.38 3.05
C MET A 435 -14.88 21.77 4.29
N TYR A 436 -16.17 21.42 4.21
CA TYR A 436 -16.87 20.73 5.29
C TYR A 436 -16.26 19.35 5.59
N ILE A 437 -15.90 18.58 4.56
CA ILE A 437 -15.25 17.26 4.71
C ILE A 437 -13.84 17.39 5.31
N MET A 438 -13.11 18.45 4.98
CA MET A 438 -11.74 18.67 5.48
C MET A 438 -11.66 19.31 6.87
N LYS A 439 -12.79 19.71 7.48
CA LYS A 439 -12.82 20.49 8.73
C LYS A 439 -12.08 19.82 9.89
N ASP A 440 -12.13 18.50 9.97
CA ASP A 440 -11.57 17.65 11.03
C ASP A 440 -10.42 16.77 10.50
N TYR A 441 -9.77 17.18 9.40
CA TYR A 441 -8.51 16.57 8.97
C TYR A 441 -7.45 16.74 10.07
N SER A 442 -6.76 15.66 10.41
CA SER A 442 -5.97 15.49 11.64
C SER A 442 -4.45 15.59 11.43
N ILE A 443 -3.96 15.43 10.19
CA ILE A 443 -2.51 15.40 9.91
C ILE A 443 -1.99 16.83 9.83
N ASP A 444 -1.32 17.25 10.89
CA ASP A 444 -0.51 18.45 10.94
C ASP A 444 0.99 18.12 10.89
N GLU A 445 1.83 19.15 10.96
CA GLU A 445 3.28 19.01 10.89
C GLU A 445 3.84 18.18 12.07
N ASN A 446 3.28 18.34 13.27
CA ASN A 446 3.71 17.58 14.45
C ASN A 446 3.42 16.09 14.25
N ARG A 447 2.19 15.77 13.84
CA ARG A 447 1.78 14.39 13.59
C ARG A 447 2.61 13.74 12.48
N ALA A 448 2.90 14.47 11.41
CA ALA A 448 3.77 13.97 10.34
C ALA A 448 5.20 13.68 10.84
N ASN A 449 5.75 14.54 11.70
CA ASN A 449 7.07 14.33 12.30
C ASN A 449 7.07 13.13 13.26
N GLU A 450 6.03 12.93 14.07
CA GLU A 450 5.87 11.75 14.93
C GLU A 450 5.90 10.45 14.12
N ILE A 451 5.11 10.38 13.03
CA ILE A 451 5.06 9.21 12.15
C ILE A 451 6.46 8.96 11.55
N ARG A 452 7.13 10.01 11.09
CA ARG A 452 8.49 9.91 10.53
C ARG A 452 9.50 9.38 11.55
N GLU A 453 9.42 9.82 12.79
CA GLU A 453 10.27 9.30 13.87
C GLU A 453 9.99 7.82 14.15
N GLN A 454 8.72 7.41 14.17
CA GLN A 454 8.34 6.01 14.32
C GLN A 454 8.86 5.14 13.17
N LEU A 455 8.75 5.62 11.92
CA LEU A 455 9.31 4.95 10.74
C LEU A 455 10.84 4.88 10.77
N LYS A 456 11.53 5.93 11.24
CA LYS A 456 12.99 5.91 11.43
C LYS A 456 13.41 4.90 12.49
N LYS A 457 12.72 4.86 13.64
CA LYS A 457 12.97 3.86 14.70
C LYS A 457 12.77 2.45 14.16
N ARG A 458 11.72 2.23 13.35
CA ARG A 458 11.51 0.98 12.64
C ARG A 458 12.70 0.65 11.75
N LYS A 459 13.13 1.56 10.86
CA LYS A 459 14.28 1.33 9.95
C LYS A 459 15.59 1.04 10.67
N ILE A 460 15.85 1.70 11.81
CA ILE A 460 17.05 1.46 12.64
C ILE A 460 16.99 0.06 13.28
N ASN A 461 15.81 -0.36 13.75
CA ASN A 461 15.56 -1.71 14.24
C ASN A 461 15.46 -2.75 13.10
N THR A 462 15.38 -2.31 11.84
CA THR A 462 15.39 -3.17 10.64
C THR A 462 16.79 -3.26 10.01
N THR A 463 17.86 -2.98 10.77
CA THR A 463 19.19 -3.50 10.41
C THR A 463 19.07 -5.03 10.44
N GLU A 464 18.85 -5.61 9.26
CA GLU A 464 18.62 -7.04 8.98
C GLU A 464 18.28 -7.88 10.22
N VAL A 465 16.98 -8.08 10.51
CA VAL A 465 16.58 -9.27 11.26
C VAL A 465 16.83 -10.46 10.34
N VAL A 466 18.09 -10.87 10.26
CA VAL A 466 18.48 -12.21 9.89
C VAL A 466 17.77 -13.08 10.93
N SER A 467 16.74 -13.81 10.50
CA SER A 467 16.26 -14.96 11.27
C SER A 467 17.51 -15.71 11.74
N VAL A 468 17.70 -15.82 13.05
CA VAL A 468 18.92 -16.43 13.61
C VAL A 468 19.05 -17.89 13.12
N TYR A 469 17.93 -18.49 12.74
CA TYR A 469 17.86 -19.72 11.95
C TYR A 469 18.40 -19.53 10.53
N LYS A 470 19.41 -20.34 10.18
CA LYS A 470 19.98 -20.43 8.84
C LYS A 470 19.20 -21.43 7.98
N ILE A 471 19.04 -21.12 6.70
CA ILE A 471 18.38 -22.00 5.72
C ILE A 471 19.21 -23.29 5.51
N GLY A 472 18.54 -24.44 5.48
CA GLY A 472 19.13 -25.73 5.08
C GLY A 472 20.18 -26.30 6.03
N GLN A 473 20.07 -26.05 7.34
CA GLN A 473 20.98 -26.62 8.33
C GLN A 473 20.94 -28.15 8.32
N LEU A 474 19.76 -28.75 8.17
CA LEU A 474 19.65 -30.20 8.13
C LEU A 474 20.45 -30.81 6.98
N HIS A 475 20.37 -30.22 5.78
CA HIS A 475 21.17 -30.64 4.63
C HIS A 475 22.67 -30.56 4.92
N ASN A 476 23.12 -29.52 5.64
CA ASN A 476 24.53 -29.35 5.99
C ASN A 476 25.03 -30.43 6.95
N PHE A 477 24.19 -30.97 7.84
CA PHE A 477 24.60 -31.96 8.84
C PHE A 477 24.36 -33.41 8.44
N THR A 478 23.31 -33.72 7.66
CA THR A 478 22.90 -35.11 7.42
C THR A 478 23.08 -35.58 5.97
N SER A 479 23.40 -34.68 5.02
CA SER A 479 23.43 -34.96 3.57
C SER A 479 22.12 -35.55 2.99
N VAL A 480 21.06 -35.65 3.78
CA VAL A 480 19.76 -36.20 3.39
C VAL A 480 19.04 -35.21 2.48
N LYS A 481 18.50 -35.66 1.35
CA LYS A 481 17.64 -34.85 0.48
C LYS A 481 16.17 -35.16 0.78
N ILE A 482 15.40 -34.13 1.14
CA ILE A 482 13.99 -34.27 1.48
C ILE A 482 13.16 -33.85 0.27
N ASN A 483 12.74 -34.84 -0.51
CA ASN A 483 11.99 -34.63 -1.76
C ASN A 483 10.61 -35.29 -1.75
N ASP A 484 10.28 -36.04 -0.71
CA ASP A 484 9.06 -36.86 -0.63
C ASP A 484 8.31 -36.58 0.68
N ARG A 485 6.98 -36.72 0.61
CA ARG A 485 6.08 -36.65 1.78
C ARG A 485 6.17 -37.92 2.61
N LEU A 486 5.81 -37.88 3.89
CA LEU A 486 5.57 -39.12 4.62
C LEU A 486 4.28 -39.77 4.10
N ALA A 487 4.25 -41.10 4.02
CA ALA A 487 3.09 -41.84 3.53
C ALA A 487 1.81 -41.60 4.34
N SER A 488 1.94 -41.17 5.60
CA SER A 488 0.84 -40.80 6.49
C SER A 488 0.32 -39.38 6.31
N ASP A 489 1.03 -38.53 5.55
CA ASP A 489 0.69 -37.11 5.42
C ASP A 489 -0.57 -36.90 4.57
N GLN A 490 -1.47 -36.07 5.06
CA GLN A 490 -2.60 -35.56 4.29
C GLN A 490 -2.13 -34.46 3.33
N ASN A 491 -2.70 -34.44 2.12
CA ASN A 491 -2.42 -33.39 1.14
C ASN A 491 -3.59 -32.41 1.04
N PHE A 492 -3.48 -31.30 1.76
CA PHE A 492 -4.57 -30.33 1.86
C PHE A 492 -4.87 -29.64 0.52
N ARG A 493 -3.88 -29.49 -0.36
CA ARG A 493 -4.08 -28.85 -1.68
C ARG A 493 -5.05 -29.60 -2.58
N LEU A 494 -5.19 -30.91 -2.40
CA LEU A 494 -6.11 -31.74 -3.17
C LEU A 494 -7.47 -31.92 -2.48
N MET A 495 -7.69 -31.26 -1.33
CA MET A 495 -8.90 -31.42 -0.52
C MET A 495 -9.72 -30.13 -0.47
N PRO A 496 -11.07 -30.23 -0.48
CA PRO A 496 -11.93 -29.08 -0.25
C PRO A 496 -11.71 -28.46 1.12
N LYS A 497 -11.86 -27.13 1.21
CA LYS A 497 -11.65 -26.36 2.46
C LYS A 497 -12.48 -26.86 3.64
N ALA A 498 -13.72 -27.32 3.41
CA ALA A 498 -14.57 -27.88 4.46
C ALA A 498 -13.92 -29.12 5.12
N LYS A 499 -13.32 -30.01 4.32
CA LYS A 499 -12.62 -31.19 4.80
C LYS A 499 -11.30 -30.85 5.50
N GLN A 500 -10.60 -29.80 5.04
CA GLN A 500 -9.41 -29.29 5.71
C GLN A 500 -9.73 -28.81 7.14
N LEU A 501 -10.83 -28.05 7.29
CA LEU A 501 -11.32 -27.57 8.59
C LEU A 501 -11.78 -28.73 9.49
N GLU A 502 -12.49 -29.71 8.92
CA GLU A 502 -12.91 -30.92 9.63
C GLU A 502 -11.69 -31.67 10.21
N LEU A 503 -10.65 -31.90 9.41
CA LEU A 503 -9.42 -32.56 9.87
C LEU A 503 -8.67 -31.75 10.92
N PHE A 504 -8.59 -30.43 10.74
CA PHE A 504 -7.97 -29.52 11.70
C PHE A 504 -8.68 -29.59 13.06
N ASN A 505 -10.00 -29.43 13.07
CA ASN A 505 -10.81 -29.48 14.29
C ASN A 505 -10.74 -30.86 14.95
N ALA A 506 -10.84 -31.95 14.17
CA ALA A 506 -10.70 -33.30 14.70
C ALA A 506 -9.33 -33.52 15.37
N THR A 507 -8.23 -33.04 14.75
CA THR A 507 -6.89 -33.15 15.33
C THR A 507 -6.74 -32.33 16.62
N LEU A 508 -7.36 -31.15 16.67
CA LEU A 508 -7.35 -30.31 17.86
C LEU A 508 -8.18 -30.93 19.00
N ASP A 509 -9.37 -31.44 18.69
CA ASP A 509 -10.30 -32.07 19.64
C ASP A 509 -9.77 -33.42 20.18
N GLU A 510 -8.93 -34.13 19.42
CA GLU A 510 -8.22 -35.31 19.92
C GLU A 510 -7.23 -35.00 21.06
N GLY A 511 -6.83 -33.73 21.19
CA GLY A 511 -5.93 -33.23 22.22
C GLY A 511 -4.44 -33.37 21.87
N LEU A 512 -3.71 -32.28 22.11
CA LEU A 512 -2.28 -32.15 21.90
C LEU A 512 -1.50 -32.71 23.10
N TYR A 513 -0.28 -33.20 22.85
CA TYR A 513 0.64 -33.57 23.93
C TYR A 513 0.94 -32.34 24.81
N GLY A 514 1.43 -31.25 24.18
CA GLY A 514 1.71 -29.99 24.85
C GLY A 514 1.52 -28.76 23.96
N LEU A 515 1.35 -27.60 24.59
CA LEU A 515 1.28 -26.30 23.92
C LEU A 515 2.27 -25.30 24.52
N CYS A 516 2.91 -24.51 23.66
CA CYS A 516 3.65 -23.33 24.09
C CYS A 516 2.68 -22.21 24.45
N PHE A 517 2.72 -21.77 25.71
CA PHE A 517 1.81 -20.74 26.22
C PHE A 517 2.26 -19.35 25.80
N SER A 518 1.37 -18.60 25.17
CA SER A 518 1.57 -17.21 24.76
C SER A 518 0.77 -16.32 25.72
N PRO A 519 1.41 -15.69 26.73
CA PRO A 519 0.69 -14.99 27.79
C PRO A 519 0.30 -13.55 27.43
N TYR A 520 1.00 -12.91 26.48
CA TYR A 520 0.87 -11.49 26.19
C TYR A 520 -0.34 -11.16 25.31
N ARG A 521 -1.11 -10.13 25.69
CA ARG A 521 -2.25 -9.58 24.95
C ARG A 521 -1.81 -8.50 23.97
N GLU A 522 -2.77 -8.05 23.15
CA GLU A 522 -2.59 -6.87 22.31
C GLU A 522 -2.17 -5.68 23.20
N ASP A 523 -1.21 -4.89 22.72
CA ASP A 523 -0.56 -3.77 23.42
C ASP A 523 0.46 -4.12 24.52
N GLN A 524 0.68 -5.41 24.82
CA GLN A 524 1.76 -5.86 25.74
C GLN A 524 3.01 -6.34 24.98
N ASN A 525 4.20 -6.20 25.56
CA ASN A 525 5.49 -6.65 25.01
C ASN A 525 6.30 -7.46 26.05
N ILE A 526 7.44 -8.03 25.64
CA ILE A 526 8.36 -8.72 26.55
C ILE A 526 8.75 -7.78 27.70
N GLY A 527 8.63 -8.29 28.92
CA GLY A 527 9.00 -7.57 30.14
C GLY A 527 7.85 -6.78 30.77
N ASP A 528 6.69 -6.68 30.11
CA ASP A 528 5.49 -6.16 30.75
C ASP A 528 4.99 -7.14 31.83
N VAL A 529 4.51 -6.59 32.95
CA VAL A 529 4.04 -7.40 34.08
C VAL A 529 2.70 -8.03 33.75
N LEU A 530 2.68 -9.36 33.80
CA LEU A 530 1.51 -10.18 33.52
C LEU A 530 0.60 -10.30 34.74
N THR A 531 -0.72 -10.24 34.53
CA THR A 531 -1.73 -10.39 35.60
C THR A 531 -2.13 -11.85 35.80
N GLU A 532 -2.59 -12.24 36.99
CA GLU A 532 -3.07 -13.62 37.21
C GLU A 532 -4.33 -13.93 36.37
N ASP A 533 -5.25 -12.95 36.27
CA ASP A 533 -6.53 -13.11 35.56
C ASP A 533 -6.34 -13.37 34.06
N GLN A 534 -5.45 -12.63 33.38
CA GLN A 534 -5.23 -12.85 31.95
C GLN A 534 -4.66 -14.26 31.68
N ILE A 535 -3.77 -14.76 32.56
CA ILE A 535 -3.18 -16.08 32.43
C ILE A 535 -4.27 -17.13 32.65
N ARG A 536 -5.17 -16.90 33.63
CA ARG A 536 -6.31 -17.78 33.91
C ARG A 536 -7.25 -17.86 32.72
N GLU A 537 -7.65 -16.73 32.16
CA GLU A 537 -8.54 -16.63 31.00
C GLU A 537 -7.97 -17.38 29.79
N ARG A 538 -6.70 -17.12 29.44
CA ARG A 538 -6.05 -17.81 28.32
C ARG A 538 -5.81 -19.29 28.58
N MET A 539 -5.51 -19.67 29.82
CA MET A 539 -5.38 -21.08 30.20
C MET A 539 -6.70 -21.82 30.05
N ASP A 540 -7.83 -21.20 30.41
CA ASP A 540 -9.15 -21.79 30.26
C ASP A 540 -9.51 -22.13 28.80
N ILE A 541 -9.00 -21.34 27.86
CA ILE A 541 -9.20 -21.57 26.42
C ILE A 541 -8.42 -22.80 25.93
N ILE A 542 -7.16 -22.96 26.35
CA ILE A 542 -6.29 -24.03 25.83
C ILE A 542 -6.44 -25.35 26.59
N LYS A 543 -6.89 -25.32 27.85
CA LYS A 543 -6.97 -26.48 28.75
C LYS A 543 -7.74 -27.68 28.16
N PRO A 544 -8.83 -27.52 27.40
CA PRO A 544 -9.51 -28.66 26.78
C PRO A 544 -8.66 -29.42 25.77
N TYR A 545 -7.65 -28.76 25.19
CA TYR A 545 -6.93 -29.22 24.00
C TYR A 545 -5.50 -29.68 24.29
N THR A 546 -5.04 -29.69 25.54
CA THR A 546 -3.66 -30.09 25.86
C THR A 546 -3.53 -30.70 27.25
N LYS A 547 -2.49 -31.52 27.45
CA LYS A 547 -2.12 -32.10 28.75
C LYS A 547 -0.92 -31.42 29.39
N TRP A 548 -0.11 -30.73 28.59
CA TRP A 548 1.11 -30.07 29.02
C TRP A 548 1.14 -28.63 28.56
N VAL A 549 1.67 -27.75 29.41
CA VAL A 549 1.89 -26.35 29.07
C VAL A 549 3.36 -26.03 29.25
N ARG A 550 3.93 -25.33 28.24
CA ARG A 550 5.28 -24.81 28.30
C ARG A 550 5.25 -23.29 28.52
N SER A 551 6.07 -22.83 29.47
CA SER A 551 6.32 -21.40 29.75
C SER A 551 7.80 -21.08 29.55
N PHE A 552 8.11 -19.83 29.23
CA PHE A 552 9.45 -19.41 28.77
C PHE A 552 10.25 -18.62 29.81
N SER A 553 9.58 -17.99 30.77
CA SER A 553 10.17 -17.20 31.86
C SER A 553 9.49 -17.57 33.19
N CYS A 554 10.17 -17.29 34.29
CA CYS A 554 9.70 -17.53 35.66
C CYS A 554 9.32 -16.24 36.40
N ARG A 555 9.32 -15.09 35.73
CA ARG A 555 9.20 -13.77 36.37
C ARG A 555 8.16 -12.88 35.70
N ASP A 556 7.90 -11.74 36.34
CA ASP A 556 7.02 -10.68 35.85
C ASP A 556 5.62 -11.19 35.49
N GLY A 557 5.09 -12.10 36.31
CA GLY A 557 3.78 -12.72 36.17
C GLY A 557 3.74 -13.98 35.30
N ASN A 558 4.87 -14.39 34.69
CA ASN A 558 4.97 -15.72 34.05
C ASN A 558 4.90 -16.86 35.08
N ASP A 559 5.24 -16.60 36.34
CA ASP A 559 5.10 -17.53 37.47
C ASP A 559 3.65 -17.95 37.75
N TYR A 560 2.66 -17.16 37.31
CA TYR A 560 1.26 -17.56 37.38
C TYR A 560 0.93 -18.72 36.42
N ILE A 561 1.68 -18.90 35.33
CA ILE A 561 1.41 -19.93 34.32
C ILE A 561 1.46 -21.34 34.92
N PRO A 562 2.59 -21.80 35.52
CA PRO A 562 2.65 -23.13 36.12
C PRO A 562 1.68 -23.30 37.30
N LYS A 563 1.48 -22.26 38.11
CA LYS A 563 0.53 -22.27 39.23
C LYS A 563 -0.91 -22.55 38.75
N ILE A 564 -1.36 -21.82 37.74
CA ILE A 564 -2.71 -21.97 37.18
C ILE A 564 -2.83 -23.30 36.44
N ALA A 565 -1.82 -23.68 35.64
CA ALA A 565 -1.80 -24.96 34.93
C ALA A 565 -1.97 -26.14 35.88
N LYS A 566 -1.19 -26.20 36.97
CA LYS A 566 -1.30 -27.23 38.01
C LYS A 566 -2.67 -27.24 38.68
N SER A 567 -3.23 -26.07 39.00
CA SER A 567 -4.58 -25.97 39.59
C SER A 567 -5.68 -26.54 38.68
N LYS A 568 -5.43 -26.59 37.37
CA LYS A 568 -6.34 -27.14 36.36
C LYS A 568 -5.99 -28.57 35.93
N GLY A 569 -5.01 -29.21 36.59
CA GLY A 569 -4.59 -30.58 36.34
C GLY A 569 -3.67 -30.77 35.13
N LEU A 570 -3.04 -29.71 34.64
CA LEU A 570 -2.07 -29.77 33.54
C LEU A 570 -0.66 -29.98 34.09
N ASN A 571 0.15 -30.70 33.31
CA ASN A 571 1.59 -30.81 33.54
C ASN A 571 2.32 -29.58 32.98
N THR A 572 3.52 -29.34 33.47
CA THR A 572 4.23 -28.06 33.32
C THR A 572 5.69 -28.26 32.94
N MET A 573 6.08 -27.66 31.81
CA MET A 573 7.47 -27.44 31.43
C MET A 573 7.79 -25.96 31.63
N VAL A 574 8.66 -25.64 32.57
CA VAL A 574 8.89 -24.25 33.01
C VAL A 574 10.32 -23.82 32.67
N GLY A 575 10.43 -22.79 31.84
CA GLY A 575 11.69 -22.21 31.41
C GLY A 575 12.11 -21.01 32.24
N ALA A 576 13.39 -20.97 32.61
CA ALA A 576 14.09 -19.76 33.02
C ALA A 576 14.69 -19.09 31.77
N TRP A 577 14.30 -17.86 31.48
CA TRP A 577 14.82 -17.12 30.33
C TRP A 577 16.18 -16.52 30.65
N ILE A 578 17.27 -17.19 30.24
CA ILE A 578 18.64 -16.69 30.44
C ILE A 578 19.20 -16.02 29.18
N GLY A 579 19.89 -14.90 29.38
CA GLY A 579 20.50 -14.05 28.37
C GLY A 579 21.89 -13.52 28.79
N ASP A 580 22.29 -12.35 28.29
CA ASP A 580 23.63 -11.75 28.49
C ASP A 580 23.83 -11.10 29.87
N ASN A 581 22.75 -10.87 30.63
CA ASN A 581 22.78 -10.28 31.96
C ASN A 581 22.77 -11.34 33.07
N ALA A 582 23.92 -11.56 33.70
CA ALA A 582 24.09 -12.54 34.77
C ALA A 582 23.18 -12.30 36.00
N GLU A 583 22.90 -11.04 36.38
CA GLU A 583 22.07 -10.75 37.54
C GLU A 583 20.60 -11.12 37.29
N GLU A 584 20.09 -10.83 36.09
CA GLU A 584 18.75 -11.22 35.69
C GLU A 584 18.62 -12.75 35.51
N ASN A 585 19.65 -13.40 34.97
CA ASN A 585 19.73 -14.86 34.88
C ASN A 585 19.62 -15.52 36.26
N ASP A 586 20.36 -15.02 37.25
CA ASP A 586 20.33 -15.56 38.61
C ASP A 586 18.94 -15.41 39.26
N LYS A 587 18.23 -14.32 38.99
CA LYS A 587 16.85 -14.11 39.46
C LYS A 587 15.87 -15.08 38.78
N GLU A 588 15.97 -15.29 37.47
CA GLU A 588 15.17 -16.27 36.71
C GLU A 588 15.40 -17.69 37.23
N ILE A 589 16.67 -18.09 37.42
CA ILE A 589 17.05 -19.40 37.94
C ILE A 589 16.55 -19.61 39.38
N ALA A 590 16.67 -18.59 40.24
CA ALA A 590 16.16 -18.67 41.60
C ALA A 590 14.63 -18.82 41.64
N ALA A 591 13.90 -18.11 40.76
CA ALA A 591 12.45 -18.23 40.63
C ALA A 591 12.04 -19.62 40.14
N LEU A 592 12.75 -20.18 39.15
CA LEU A 592 12.54 -21.56 38.68
C LEU A 592 12.72 -22.57 39.81
N ILE A 593 13.84 -22.49 40.56
CA ILE A 593 14.13 -23.40 41.68
C ILE A 593 13.05 -23.30 42.76
N LYS A 594 12.59 -22.09 43.07
CA LYS A 594 11.52 -21.86 44.05
C LYS A 594 10.23 -22.55 43.61
N MET A 595 9.74 -22.28 42.40
CA MET A 595 8.51 -22.89 41.89
C MET A 595 8.62 -24.42 41.80
N ALA A 596 9.79 -24.92 41.45
CA ALA A 596 10.05 -26.35 41.38
C ALA A 596 9.96 -27.02 42.76
N LYS A 597 10.53 -26.39 43.80
CA LYS A 597 10.40 -26.85 45.20
C LYS A 597 8.97 -26.74 45.74
N GLU A 598 8.14 -25.85 45.18
CA GLU A 598 6.71 -25.73 45.47
C GLU A 598 5.85 -26.80 44.75
N GLY A 599 6.46 -27.67 43.94
CA GLY A 599 5.75 -28.72 43.19
C GLY A 599 5.04 -28.21 41.94
N LEU A 600 5.39 -27.01 41.46
CA LEU A 600 4.77 -26.38 40.30
C LEU A 600 5.45 -26.71 38.96
N VAL A 601 6.57 -27.44 38.97
CA VAL A 601 7.40 -27.72 37.79
C VAL A 601 7.58 -29.23 37.62
N ASP A 602 7.17 -29.80 36.48
CA ASP A 602 7.43 -31.20 36.14
C ASP A 602 8.74 -31.38 35.37
N ILE A 603 9.04 -30.44 34.47
CA ILE A 603 10.31 -30.36 33.73
C ILE A 603 10.86 -28.95 33.86
N ALA A 604 12.08 -28.83 34.35
CA ALA A 604 12.78 -27.57 34.49
C ALA A 604 13.67 -27.30 33.26
N VAL A 605 13.51 -26.13 32.64
CA VAL A 605 14.23 -25.75 31.42
C VAL A 605 15.11 -24.54 31.69
N ILE A 606 16.40 -24.66 31.38
CA ILE A 606 17.38 -23.59 31.55
C ILE A 606 17.62 -22.99 30.17
N GLY A 607 17.11 -21.80 29.90
CA GLY A 607 17.29 -21.13 28.62
C GLY A 607 16.41 -21.65 27.49
N ASN A 608 16.33 -20.85 26.44
CA ASN A 608 15.66 -21.16 25.19
C ASN A 608 16.47 -20.50 24.08
N GLU A 609 17.14 -21.27 23.23
CA GLU A 609 17.93 -20.74 22.10
C GLU A 609 19.04 -19.75 22.49
N THR A 610 19.53 -19.81 23.74
CA THR A 610 20.54 -18.89 24.28
C THR A 610 21.85 -18.93 23.47
N LEU A 611 22.29 -20.11 23.02
CA LEU A 611 23.44 -20.26 22.13
C LEU A 611 23.14 -19.75 20.73
N MET A 612 21.93 -19.96 20.22
CA MET A 612 21.54 -19.47 18.91
C MET A 612 21.58 -17.94 18.88
N ARG A 613 21.05 -17.30 19.92
CA ARG A 613 21.09 -15.83 20.10
C ARG A 613 22.49 -15.27 20.39
N ASN A 614 23.45 -16.13 20.73
CA ASN A 614 24.81 -15.78 21.18
C ASN A 614 24.82 -14.96 22.47
N ASP A 615 23.84 -15.17 23.35
CA ASP A 615 23.75 -14.43 24.61
C ASP A 615 24.78 -14.94 25.64
N LEU A 616 25.01 -16.26 25.66
CA LEU A 616 25.96 -16.95 26.54
C LEU A 616 26.72 -18.01 25.76
N ASN A 617 27.90 -18.39 26.26
CA ASN A 617 28.68 -19.49 25.72
C ASN A 617 28.31 -20.85 26.35
N GLU A 618 28.84 -21.94 25.79
CA GLU A 618 28.54 -23.31 26.22
C GLU A 618 28.90 -23.57 27.69
N GLU A 619 30.03 -23.06 28.19
CA GLU A 619 30.46 -23.30 29.58
C GLU A 619 29.56 -22.57 30.58
N GLU A 620 29.11 -21.37 30.26
CA GLU A 620 28.19 -20.60 31.10
C GLU A 620 26.85 -21.32 31.25
N ILE A 621 26.31 -21.87 30.17
CA ILE A 621 25.06 -22.65 30.20
C ILE A 621 25.24 -23.94 31.00
N LEU A 622 26.36 -24.64 30.82
CA LEU A 622 26.68 -25.84 31.60
C LEU A 622 26.76 -25.54 33.11
N ASN A 623 27.27 -24.37 33.50
CA ASN A 623 27.31 -23.94 34.90
C ASN A 623 25.91 -23.71 35.48
N TYR A 624 25.00 -23.07 34.74
CA TYR A 624 23.61 -22.91 35.18
C TYR A 624 22.89 -24.26 35.27
N LEU A 625 23.07 -25.16 34.29
CA LEU A 625 22.53 -26.52 34.34
C LEU A 625 23.01 -27.27 35.58
N ALA A 626 24.31 -27.23 35.87
CA ALA A 626 24.88 -27.88 37.05
C ALA A 626 24.31 -27.30 38.36
N LYS A 627 24.18 -25.98 38.46
CA LYS A 627 23.60 -25.27 39.61
C LYS A 627 22.15 -25.71 39.86
N VAL A 628 21.31 -25.72 38.83
CA VAL A 628 19.90 -26.12 38.97
C VAL A 628 19.78 -27.61 39.30
N LYS A 629 20.62 -28.46 38.68
CA LYS A 629 20.63 -29.91 38.92
C LYS A 629 21.06 -30.28 40.34
N GLN A 630 21.99 -29.52 40.92
CA GLN A 630 22.36 -29.68 42.33
C GLN A 630 21.20 -29.33 43.27
N GLU A 631 20.44 -28.28 42.96
CA GLU A 631 19.33 -27.80 43.79
C GLU A 631 18.02 -28.61 43.63
N LEU A 632 17.83 -29.26 42.47
CA LEU A 632 16.62 -30.00 42.12
C LEU A 632 16.93 -31.44 41.65
N PRO A 633 17.53 -32.31 42.49
CA PRO A 633 17.99 -33.64 42.08
C PRO A 633 16.87 -34.62 41.70
N GLN A 634 15.60 -34.28 41.97
CA GLN A 634 14.43 -35.12 41.70
C GLN A 634 13.61 -34.65 40.49
N ILE A 635 13.98 -33.52 39.87
CA ILE A 635 13.25 -32.93 38.75
C ILE A 635 14.11 -33.08 37.50
N GLN A 636 13.50 -33.52 36.41
CA GLN A 636 14.20 -33.65 35.13
C GLN A 636 14.55 -32.27 34.58
N ILE A 637 15.82 -32.08 34.21
CA ILE A 637 16.36 -30.80 33.76
C ILE A 637 16.90 -30.89 32.34
N GLY A 638 16.57 -29.89 31.51
CA GLY A 638 17.10 -29.76 30.15
C GLY A 638 17.43 -28.32 29.76
N TYR A 639 18.20 -28.19 28.69
CA TYR A 639 18.43 -26.96 27.94
C TYR A 639 17.64 -27.04 26.64
N VAL A 640 17.05 -25.93 26.17
CA VAL A 640 16.32 -25.88 24.88
C VAL A 640 17.11 -25.07 23.86
N ASP A 641 17.28 -25.63 22.66
CA ASP A 641 17.81 -24.92 21.51
C ASP A 641 17.42 -25.60 20.19
N ALA A 642 17.82 -25.01 19.06
CA ALA A 642 17.74 -25.67 17.77
C ALA A 642 18.48 -27.01 17.80
N TYR A 643 17.87 -28.04 17.21
CA TYR A 643 18.36 -29.43 17.27
C TYR A 643 19.86 -29.59 16.90
N TYR A 644 20.37 -28.79 15.97
CA TYR A 644 21.77 -28.88 15.53
C TYR A 644 22.79 -28.41 16.58
N GLN A 645 22.39 -27.62 17.59
CA GLN A 645 23.30 -27.23 18.67
C GLN A 645 23.74 -28.45 19.48
N PHE A 646 22.84 -29.40 19.72
CA PHE A 646 23.15 -30.64 20.43
C PHE A 646 24.07 -31.56 19.63
N ILE A 647 23.94 -31.56 18.30
CA ILE A 647 24.85 -32.31 17.41
C ILE A 647 26.27 -31.73 17.48
N GLN A 648 26.40 -30.41 17.55
CA GLN A 648 27.70 -29.72 17.62
C GLN A 648 28.32 -29.73 19.02
N ARG A 649 27.52 -29.92 20.06
CA ARG A 649 27.91 -29.73 21.48
C ARG A 649 27.52 -30.94 22.32
N PRO A 650 28.27 -32.05 22.23
CA PRO A 650 27.94 -33.29 22.94
C PRO A 650 27.89 -33.11 24.47
N LYS A 651 28.63 -32.15 25.05
CA LYS A 651 28.59 -31.89 26.50
C LYS A 651 27.21 -31.46 27.00
N LEU A 652 26.44 -30.75 26.17
CA LEU A 652 25.05 -30.39 26.50
C LEU A 652 24.18 -31.64 26.61
N VAL A 653 24.36 -32.57 25.67
CA VAL A 653 23.67 -33.87 25.69
C VAL A 653 24.02 -34.62 26.95
N ASP A 654 25.30 -34.69 27.33
CA ASP A 654 25.77 -35.43 28.51
C ASP A 654 25.22 -34.85 29.82
N THR A 655 25.08 -33.53 29.90
CA THR A 655 24.68 -32.83 31.13
C THR A 655 23.17 -32.86 31.39
N CYS A 656 22.35 -32.72 30.34
CA CYS A 656 20.89 -32.71 30.44
C CYS A 656 20.32 -34.10 30.77
N ASP A 657 19.20 -34.15 31.50
CA ASP A 657 18.48 -35.41 31.79
C ASP A 657 17.61 -35.86 30.61
N LEU A 658 17.17 -34.88 29.81
CA LEU A 658 16.40 -35.04 28.59
C LEU A 658 16.82 -33.97 27.58
N ILE A 659 16.68 -34.28 26.30
CA ILE A 659 17.09 -33.41 25.20
C ILE A 659 15.86 -32.69 24.67
N LEU A 660 15.92 -31.36 24.70
CA LEU A 660 14.80 -30.51 24.36
C LEU A 660 15.15 -29.71 23.10
N ILE A 661 14.48 -30.01 21.99
CA ILE A 661 14.84 -29.46 20.67
C ILE A 661 13.73 -28.58 20.10
N ASN A 662 14.13 -27.43 19.57
CA ASN A 662 13.30 -26.60 18.71
C ASN A 662 13.54 -27.03 17.25
N CYS A 663 12.45 -27.33 16.54
CA CYS A 663 12.50 -27.85 15.17
C CYS A 663 11.52 -27.09 14.28
N TYR A 664 12.04 -26.21 13.43
CA TYR A 664 11.23 -25.38 12.53
C TYR A 664 11.60 -25.61 11.06
N PRO A 665 10.94 -26.55 10.36
CA PRO A 665 11.07 -26.69 8.91
C PRO A 665 10.81 -25.40 8.14
N PHE A 666 9.92 -24.53 8.66
CA PHE A 666 9.62 -23.23 8.06
C PHE A 666 10.88 -22.35 7.98
N TRP A 667 11.62 -22.20 9.08
CA TRP A 667 12.81 -21.37 9.13
C TRP A 667 13.99 -21.93 8.31
N GLU A 668 14.01 -23.24 8.08
CA GLU A 668 14.99 -23.86 7.18
C GLU A 668 14.59 -23.81 5.69
N GLY A 669 13.45 -23.19 5.38
CA GLY A 669 12.93 -23.04 4.03
C GLY A 669 12.32 -24.29 3.43
N GLY A 670 11.90 -25.23 4.27
CA GLY A 670 11.25 -26.48 3.86
C GLY A 670 9.91 -26.23 3.18
N LYS A 671 9.63 -26.98 2.12
CA LYS A 671 8.31 -27.01 1.47
C LYS A 671 7.26 -27.63 2.40
N ILE A 672 6.07 -27.05 2.46
CA ILE A 672 4.97 -27.57 3.29
C ILE A 672 4.66 -29.04 2.97
N GLU A 673 4.80 -29.40 1.69
CA GLU A 673 4.57 -30.76 1.21
C GLU A 673 5.44 -31.79 1.93
N PHE A 674 6.67 -31.43 2.30
CA PHE A 674 7.65 -32.34 2.88
C PHE A 674 7.97 -32.03 4.34
N ALA A 675 7.22 -31.11 4.94
CA ALA A 675 7.57 -30.53 6.23
C ALA A 675 7.54 -31.56 7.39
N SER A 676 6.63 -32.55 7.35
CA SER A 676 6.61 -33.66 8.32
C SER A 676 7.84 -34.57 8.18
N ASN A 677 8.27 -34.84 6.95
CA ASN A 677 9.48 -35.61 6.69
C ASN A 677 10.71 -34.82 7.17
N TYR A 678 10.70 -33.50 6.95
CA TYR A 678 11.76 -32.60 7.40
C TYR A 678 11.95 -32.66 8.92
N ILE A 679 10.88 -32.45 9.70
CA ILE A 679 10.97 -32.54 11.17
C ILE A 679 11.31 -33.96 11.64
N SER A 680 10.85 -34.99 10.93
CA SER A 680 11.23 -36.38 11.22
C SER A 680 12.74 -36.61 11.09
N GLU A 681 13.38 -36.06 10.06
CA GLU A 681 14.83 -36.16 9.88
C GLU A 681 15.60 -35.30 10.90
N MET A 682 15.10 -34.12 11.30
CA MET A 682 15.67 -33.34 12.42
C MET A 682 15.65 -34.15 13.73
N TYR A 683 14.53 -34.83 14.00
CA TYR A 683 14.37 -35.69 15.17
C TYR A 683 15.35 -36.88 15.13
N LYS A 684 15.45 -37.60 14.01
CA LYS A 684 16.39 -38.73 13.85
C LYS A 684 17.85 -38.31 14.03
N ALA A 685 18.22 -37.14 13.51
CA ALA A 685 19.56 -36.58 13.70
C ALA A 685 19.87 -36.39 15.20
N THR A 686 18.91 -35.88 15.96
CA THR A 686 19.01 -35.75 17.42
C THR A 686 19.05 -37.12 18.10
N GLU A 687 18.22 -38.07 17.66
CA GLU A 687 18.17 -39.44 18.22
C GLU A 687 19.52 -40.16 18.13
N SER A 688 20.25 -39.96 17.03
CA SER A 688 21.58 -40.54 16.82
C SER A 688 22.63 -40.11 17.84
N ILE A 689 22.46 -38.94 18.48
CA ILE A 689 23.37 -38.39 19.48
C ILE A 689 22.81 -38.48 20.89
N ALA A 690 21.55 -38.88 21.06
CA ALA A 690 20.84 -38.80 22.32
C ALA A 690 21.29 -39.81 23.39
N ASN A 691 22.04 -40.85 22.99
CA ASN A 691 22.54 -41.90 23.89
C ASN A 691 21.45 -42.53 24.79
N GLY A 692 20.23 -42.69 24.24
CA GLY A 692 19.09 -43.27 24.94
C GLY A 692 18.35 -42.31 25.89
N LYS A 693 18.75 -41.04 25.98
CA LYS A 693 18.03 -40.02 26.74
C LYS A 693 16.70 -39.67 26.05
N PRO A 694 15.62 -39.38 26.81
CA PRO A 694 14.37 -38.93 26.23
C PRO A 694 14.55 -37.63 25.42
N ILE A 695 13.84 -37.53 24.30
CA ILE A 695 13.84 -36.36 23.42
C ILE A 695 12.43 -35.78 23.39
N ILE A 696 12.31 -34.47 23.53
CA ILE A 696 11.05 -33.74 23.41
C ILE A 696 11.23 -32.65 22.37
N ILE A 697 10.33 -32.58 21.39
CA ILE A 697 10.23 -31.44 20.49
C ILE A 697 9.51 -30.34 21.27
N THR A 698 10.24 -29.33 21.68
CA THR A 698 9.73 -28.29 22.58
C THR A 698 9.08 -27.13 21.85
N GLU A 699 9.37 -26.97 20.57
CA GLU A 699 8.73 -26.02 19.68
C GLU A 699 8.73 -26.51 18.24
N THR A 700 7.58 -26.36 17.60
CA THR A 700 7.44 -26.43 16.16
C THR A 700 6.12 -25.82 15.73
N GLY A 701 6.04 -25.26 14.52
CA GLY A 701 4.81 -24.67 14.02
C GLY A 701 4.90 -24.22 12.57
N TRP A 702 3.86 -23.55 12.09
CA TRP A 702 3.87 -22.93 10.76
C TRP A 702 2.99 -21.67 10.75
N PRO A 703 3.53 -20.50 10.33
CA PRO A 703 2.79 -19.26 10.35
C PRO A 703 1.72 -19.20 9.25
N ASN A 704 0.56 -18.61 9.56
CA ASN A 704 -0.53 -18.53 8.60
C ASN A 704 -0.45 -17.30 7.66
N ARG A 705 0.40 -16.32 7.98
CA ARG A 705 0.67 -15.10 7.20
C ARG A 705 2.10 -14.61 7.45
N GLY A 706 2.60 -13.77 6.54
CA GLY A 706 3.91 -13.10 6.65
C GLY A 706 4.81 -13.40 5.47
N THR A 707 6.11 -13.12 5.62
CA THR A 707 7.10 -13.29 4.56
C THR A 707 7.54 -14.76 4.44
N ASN A 708 7.78 -15.22 3.21
CA ASN A 708 8.29 -16.57 2.93
C ASN A 708 9.76 -16.71 3.35
N VAL A 709 10.15 -17.92 3.73
CA VAL A 709 11.55 -18.29 3.96
C VAL A 709 11.88 -19.42 2.97
N GLY A 710 12.79 -19.19 2.02
CA GLY A 710 13.05 -20.17 0.96
C GLY A 710 11.76 -20.59 0.24
N ASP A 711 11.48 -21.89 0.23
CA ASP A 711 10.25 -22.47 -0.34
C ASP A 711 9.11 -22.64 0.71
N ALA A 712 9.33 -22.19 1.95
CA ALA A 712 8.34 -22.22 3.02
C ALA A 712 7.36 -21.04 2.88
N LEU A 713 6.13 -21.35 2.47
CA LEU A 713 5.05 -20.37 2.23
C LEU A 713 4.09 -20.32 3.43
N PRO A 714 3.89 -19.17 4.10
CA PRO A 714 2.85 -19.01 5.10
C PRO A 714 1.47 -18.87 4.44
N SER A 715 0.51 -19.65 4.90
CA SER A 715 -0.90 -19.51 4.52
C SER A 715 -1.79 -20.24 5.54
N ASN A 716 -3.08 -19.91 5.59
CA ASN A 716 -4.03 -20.65 6.44
C ASN A 716 -4.04 -22.15 6.11
N THR A 717 -4.01 -22.51 4.83
CA THR A 717 -4.00 -23.92 4.41
C THR A 717 -2.73 -24.62 4.83
N ASN A 718 -1.56 -23.99 4.66
CA ASN A 718 -0.29 -24.61 5.04
C ASN A 718 -0.14 -24.72 6.56
N ALA A 719 -0.61 -23.74 7.32
CA ALA A 719 -0.62 -23.81 8.78
C ALA A 719 -1.48 -24.98 9.28
N MET A 720 -2.69 -25.17 8.73
CA MET A 720 -3.53 -26.33 9.04
C MET A 720 -2.91 -27.65 8.60
N GLU A 721 -2.35 -27.73 7.37
CA GLU A 721 -1.68 -28.94 6.86
C GLU A 721 -0.51 -29.34 7.75
N TYR A 722 0.32 -28.36 8.16
CA TYR A 722 1.44 -28.61 9.07
C TYR A 722 0.97 -29.10 10.44
N PHE A 723 0.00 -28.41 11.03
CA PHE A 723 -0.57 -28.77 12.33
C PHE A 723 -1.11 -30.21 12.33
N VAL A 724 -1.93 -30.56 11.34
CA VAL A 724 -2.55 -31.89 11.26
C VAL A 724 -1.51 -32.98 11.06
N ASN A 725 -0.61 -32.80 10.09
CA ASN A 725 0.34 -33.84 9.72
C ASN A 725 1.40 -34.08 10.80
N VAL A 726 1.95 -33.02 11.39
CA VAL A 726 3.01 -33.14 12.41
C VAL A 726 2.48 -33.72 13.71
N ASN A 727 1.29 -33.32 14.17
CA ASN A 727 0.69 -33.92 15.37
C ASN A 727 0.31 -35.39 15.14
N SER A 728 -0.23 -35.73 13.96
CA SER A 728 -0.52 -37.12 13.60
C SER A 728 0.75 -37.98 13.56
N TRP A 729 1.82 -37.46 12.94
CA TRP A 729 3.12 -38.13 12.89
C TRP A 729 3.73 -38.35 14.28
N ALA A 730 3.76 -37.30 15.11
CA ALA A 730 4.31 -37.37 16.46
C ALA A 730 3.53 -38.38 17.32
N LYS A 731 2.20 -38.38 17.24
CA LYS A 731 1.33 -39.33 17.93
C LYS A 731 1.58 -40.77 17.48
N ALA A 732 1.69 -41.01 16.16
CA ALA A 732 1.95 -42.34 15.61
C ALA A 732 3.33 -42.90 16.02
N LYS A 733 4.30 -42.01 16.28
CA LYS A 733 5.66 -42.37 16.73
C LYS A 733 5.84 -42.28 18.25
N ASN A 734 4.80 -41.89 18.99
CA ASN A 734 4.85 -41.65 20.43
C ASN A 734 5.94 -40.63 20.83
N ILE A 735 6.09 -39.56 20.03
CA ILE A 735 7.05 -38.48 20.26
C ILE A 735 6.36 -37.34 21.04
N PRO A 736 6.86 -36.97 22.23
CA PRO A 736 6.43 -35.78 22.95
C PRO A 736 6.68 -34.51 22.13
N LEU A 737 5.61 -33.77 21.81
CA LEU A 737 5.67 -32.58 20.96
C LEU A 737 4.85 -31.43 21.55
N PHE A 738 5.49 -30.28 21.71
CA PHE A 738 4.87 -29.02 22.07
C PHE A 738 4.67 -28.17 20.82
N TYR A 739 3.41 -27.92 20.47
CA TYR A 739 3.09 -27.11 19.30
C TYR A 739 3.27 -25.62 19.64
N PHE A 740 3.90 -24.88 18.72
CA PHE A 740 4.14 -23.46 18.81
C PHE A 740 3.25 -22.71 17.80
N SER A 741 2.33 -21.85 18.24
CA SER A 741 2.02 -21.46 19.62
C SER A 741 0.52 -21.42 19.87
N SER A 742 0.13 -21.16 21.13
CA SER A 742 -1.29 -21.02 21.49
C SER A 742 -1.91 -19.80 20.79
N PHE A 743 -1.45 -18.59 21.07
CA PHE A 743 -2.06 -17.35 20.56
C PHE A 743 -1.13 -16.60 19.60
N ASP A 744 -1.70 -15.90 18.61
CA ASP A 744 -0.96 -14.92 17.82
C ASP A 744 -0.49 -13.77 18.73
N GLU A 745 0.78 -13.40 18.62
CA GLU A 745 1.44 -12.41 19.47
C GLU A 745 1.94 -11.23 18.65
N SER A 746 1.11 -10.19 18.51
CA SER A 746 1.42 -9.01 17.69
C SER A 746 2.74 -8.33 18.04
N TRP A 747 3.16 -8.37 19.31
CA TRP A 747 4.41 -7.76 19.76
C TRP A 747 5.65 -8.39 19.13
N LYS A 748 5.58 -9.66 18.72
CA LYS A 748 6.69 -10.37 18.06
C LYS A 748 7.08 -9.75 16.73
N VAL A 749 6.20 -8.96 16.09
CA VAL A 749 6.58 -8.21 14.87
C VAL A 749 7.77 -7.29 15.12
N HIS A 750 7.91 -6.75 16.34
CA HIS A 750 8.99 -5.83 16.69
C HIS A 750 10.37 -6.51 16.78
N HIS A 751 10.41 -7.80 17.11
CA HIS A 751 11.66 -8.53 17.39
C HIS A 751 11.96 -9.64 16.36
N GLU A 752 10.93 -10.30 15.85
CA GLU A 752 11.02 -11.50 15.00
C GLU A 752 10.47 -11.28 13.57
N GLY A 753 10.00 -10.07 13.25
CA GLY A 753 9.44 -9.72 11.94
C GLY A 753 7.99 -10.17 11.73
N ASP A 754 7.47 -9.96 10.53
CA ASP A 754 6.04 -10.10 10.21
C ASP A 754 5.49 -11.53 10.39
N VAL A 755 6.33 -12.55 10.24
CA VAL A 755 6.00 -13.96 10.49
C VAL A 755 5.92 -14.28 11.98
N GLY A 756 6.75 -13.66 12.85
CA GLY A 756 6.84 -13.96 14.28
C GLY A 756 5.52 -13.81 15.05
N ALA A 757 4.63 -12.96 14.58
CA ALA A 757 3.33 -12.71 15.24
C ALA A 757 2.19 -13.66 14.83
N ARG A 758 2.43 -14.64 13.95
CA ARG A 758 1.37 -15.34 13.21
C ARG A 758 1.35 -16.87 13.38
N TRP A 759 1.93 -17.37 14.49
CA TRP A 759 2.10 -18.79 14.78
C TRP A 759 0.97 -19.41 15.61
N GLY A 760 0.05 -18.61 16.15
CA GLY A 760 -1.01 -19.08 17.04
C GLY A 760 -2.02 -19.98 16.34
N LEU A 761 -2.60 -20.92 17.10
CA LEU A 761 -3.84 -21.62 16.72
C LEU A 761 -5.07 -20.72 16.96
N TRP A 762 -5.00 -19.91 18.01
CA TRP A 762 -5.92 -18.80 18.30
C TRP A 762 -5.31 -17.48 17.83
N ASP A 763 -6.15 -16.54 17.46
CA ASP A 763 -5.73 -15.19 17.10
C ASP A 763 -5.45 -14.35 18.35
N LYS A 764 -5.01 -13.11 18.12
CA LYS A 764 -4.71 -12.13 19.18
C LYS A 764 -5.91 -11.78 20.07
N ASN A 765 -7.12 -12.02 19.59
CA ASN A 765 -8.39 -11.80 20.31
C ASN A 765 -8.94 -13.11 20.88
N GLU A 766 -8.08 -14.12 21.01
CA GLU A 766 -8.38 -15.38 21.67
C GLU A 766 -9.45 -16.21 20.92
N GLN A 767 -9.65 -15.93 19.62
CA GLN A 767 -10.56 -16.67 18.76
C GLN A 767 -9.81 -17.72 17.93
N LEU A 768 -10.34 -18.95 17.83
CA LEU A 768 -9.77 -20.00 17.00
C LEU A 768 -9.73 -19.55 15.52
N LYS A 769 -8.56 -19.60 14.88
CA LYS A 769 -8.32 -19.00 13.56
C LYS A 769 -8.97 -19.73 12.39
N PHE A 770 -9.16 -21.03 12.54
CA PHE A 770 -9.64 -21.91 11.48
C PHE A 770 -11.01 -22.46 11.89
N LYS A 771 -12.08 -21.74 11.54
CA LYS A 771 -13.47 -22.14 11.75
C LYS A 771 -14.21 -22.30 10.43
#